data_AF-A0A2V5IS99-F1
#
_entry.id   AF-A0A2V5IS99-F1
#
_cell.length_a   1.000
_cell.length_b   1.000
_cell.length_c   1.000
_cell.angle_alpha   90.00
_cell.angle_beta   90.00
_cell.angle_gamma   90.00
#
_symmetry.space_group_name_H-M   'P 1'
#
loop_
_entity.id
_entity.type
_entity.pdbx_description
1 polymer ?
#
loop_
_entity_poly.entity_id
_entity_poly.type
_entity_poly.pdbx_seq_one_letter_code
_entity_poly.pdbx_strand_id
1 'polypeptide(L)'
;MSAKTTRHLFVSSKPSAVKHGHRGREFVAGAVTVSLLVALGLGAAPASFATPPAGDVALAGLLGSRPGATALPVQISDQVGGSIDVGTGNFLLSINALTLPGINSNQGLGATFNSLSTITAPGLVAPRWTMALGSAGSLATASTGMIFTAGDGYAALFTAVSGSPTAYTPPVGVKADLVKTGATGWTLTSRTSAQIITFDSDGRATKIADRNANNTTLIWSSNKPTQIVSTRGITAVRTATIAYDSGGLLASYSQTSGGATRTASFARDTNGNLTGFTDRAGMSTTFAYTGGRVSTITTAAGAITKLSYDSSGRVTKMEKTNTTAGSPGSSITRLTYPTATQTLVAGPNTDQAVAVATGPRTTYTLTTTKRVSAVTDSMGRAQAKTYTADFDTLTATQGTGTTAGTTTNTFGANTGQSLTQSQSPGGSKTQLAYTNTAASTKYLPTSTTSDAGDQSLFTYNGAGNALTSSDALAATATLSYNTDGTVATALAPGNGTNKTVYGYNTNHELTTITPVTGTSLTSTSMSYDSWGRTQTVTSAPGITATYSYDSIGRLTQTTFSDSTPTITYTYNDDGQLITRVDGSGTTTYGYDQMGRLITRANTAGCGTITYGYDKASNLTSTTDTHGTTNYTYDTAGTPTTLIYLLNGVAKTLAFATDNQGRSTDTWLEANPTRTTWKARTHTDYDTTGRVSRVTAAQGTGDTSNTPVMDLSYCYVAGTTAPNCTSTAANDRKNIQWVKNNLTGDVTTYSYDGANRLTKAVIAGGTTPAITYNYSYDVRGNRLTATTTGAATTSQTFTANAANQITNTGYTFDGSGNLTADPAGSYSYNAAQQMTSVTKAGTTYTRSYAGSGQNELLVQQNPGANFEFTYGRSDANGQPTIEQIKRNNSTAYIEHDPVTGEPLMLRTSSGMQSLYIFDGTGNPAALVTSDAYEAFAYNYDPFGVPTLTTDSGGNGQPQNPYLFKQGTQDRTTGWLKYGARYYNPTTGRWTQQDTLDTPLNPANANRYAYAANNPINFSDPTGNITGECFGALVGFVSAFGLFAVSAVGATVGTAAAPPVGAIGWWAAGFSFGVAIGAGTAANSDCSS
;
A
#
# COMPACT_ATOMS: atom_id res chain seq x y z
N MET A 1 57.60 2.92 33.45
CA MET A 1 58.41 1.73 33.77
C MET A 1 58.77 1.02 32.47
N SER A 2 60.07 1.10 32.12
CA SER A 2 60.93 0.21 31.30
C SER A 2 60.32 -0.61 30.13
N ALA A 3 60.71 -0.36 28.86
CA ALA A 3 61.98 -0.72 28.17
C ALA A 3 61.95 -2.18 27.63
N LYS A 4 62.36 -2.58 26.41
CA LYS A 4 63.27 -2.11 25.33
C LYS A 4 62.95 -2.95 24.04
N THR A 5 62.86 -2.38 22.82
CA THR A 5 63.91 -2.25 21.75
C THR A 5 64.07 -3.52 20.87
N THR A 6 64.04 -3.49 19.52
CA THR A 6 65.08 -2.92 18.62
C THR A 6 64.59 -2.73 17.15
N ARG A 7 65.14 -1.70 16.47
CA ARG A 7 64.94 -1.20 15.08
C ARG A 7 65.89 -1.85 14.05
N HIS A 8 65.62 -1.65 12.75
CA HIS A 8 66.46 -1.01 11.69
C HIS A 8 65.71 -1.10 10.33
N LEU A 9 65.25 -0.02 9.63
CA LEU A 9 65.91 0.94 8.69
C LEU A 9 66.87 0.26 7.67
N PHE A 10 66.89 0.46 6.33
CA PHE A 10 66.47 1.57 5.43
C PHE A 10 66.73 1.22 3.92
N VAL A 11 66.10 1.97 2.99
CA VAL A 11 66.60 2.53 1.69
C VAL A 11 66.58 1.73 0.34
N SER A 12 65.75 2.26 -0.59
CA SER A 12 66.00 2.73 -2.00
C SER A 12 66.40 1.80 -3.15
N SER A 13 65.64 1.83 -4.25
CA SER A 13 65.90 2.64 -5.47
C SER A 13 65.12 2.13 -6.71
N LYS A 14 64.44 3.05 -7.41
CA LYS A 14 64.18 3.02 -8.88
C LYS A 14 65.42 3.63 -9.58
N PRO A 15 65.66 3.58 -10.93
CA PRO A 15 64.67 3.65 -12.02
C PRO A 15 65.06 3.03 -13.41
N SER A 16 64.19 3.27 -14.42
CA SER A 16 64.45 3.44 -15.87
C SER A 16 64.84 2.22 -16.73
N ALA A 17 64.05 1.74 -17.71
CA ALA A 17 63.56 2.31 -18.98
C ALA A 17 64.55 2.20 -20.17
N VAL A 18 64.04 1.73 -21.32
CA VAL A 18 64.40 1.96 -22.77
C VAL A 18 64.03 0.68 -23.57
N LYS A 19 62.93 0.65 -24.37
CA LYS A 19 62.79 0.94 -25.84
C LYS A 19 63.78 0.13 -26.71
N HIS A 20 63.47 -0.52 -27.83
CA HIS A 20 62.46 -0.41 -28.90
C HIS A 20 62.48 -1.72 -29.72
N GLY A 21 61.42 -2.01 -30.50
CA GLY A 21 61.52 -3.00 -31.59
C GLY A 21 60.18 -3.29 -32.27
N HIS A 22 60.07 -2.93 -33.54
CA HIS A 22 58.86 -2.77 -34.33
C HIS A 22 58.45 -4.02 -35.14
N ARG A 23 57.17 -4.06 -35.52
CA ARG A 23 56.53 -4.64 -36.74
C ARG A 23 56.26 -6.15 -36.81
N GLY A 24 55.06 -6.46 -37.32
CA GLY A 24 54.80 -7.69 -38.07
C GLY A 24 53.38 -8.21 -37.93
N ARG A 25 52.61 -8.15 -39.01
CA ARG A 25 51.19 -8.49 -39.14
C ARG A 25 50.93 -10.01 -39.25
N GLU A 26 49.79 -10.41 -38.69
CA GLU A 26 48.72 -11.25 -39.28
C GLU A 26 48.98 -12.67 -39.84
N PHE A 27 48.31 -13.63 -39.17
CA PHE A 27 47.29 -14.59 -39.67
C PHE A 27 47.62 -16.01 -40.21
N VAL A 28 46.77 -16.94 -39.71
CA VAL A 28 46.26 -18.22 -40.26
C VAL A 28 46.98 -19.56 -39.95
N ALA A 29 46.34 -20.30 -39.02
CA ALA A 29 45.78 -21.67 -39.04
C ALA A 29 46.60 -22.95 -39.34
N GLY A 30 46.19 -24.01 -38.61
CA GLY A 30 46.31 -25.44 -38.95
C GLY A 30 47.35 -26.21 -38.11
N ALA A 31 46.95 -26.92 -37.04
CA ALA A 31 46.72 -28.38 -37.00
C ALA A 31 48.00 -29.23 -37.21
N VAL A 32 48.38 -30.27 -36.45
CA VAL A 32 47.74 -31.14 -35.45
C VAL A 32 48.84 -32.04 -34.81
N THR A 33 48.74 -32.33 -33.50
CA THR A 33 49.23 -33.48 -32.66
C THR A 33 50.63 -34.10 -32.80
N VAL A 34 51.29 -34.42 -31.65
CA VAL A 34 51.48 -35.80 -31.11
C VAL A 34 51.70 -35.74 -29.57
N SER A 35 51.07 -36.69 -28.90
CA SER A 35 50.91 -36.95 -27.46
C SER A 35 52.10 -37.64 -26.78
N LEU A 36 52.17 -37.58 -25.43
CA LEU A 36 52.50 -38.76 -24.62
C LEU A 36 51.86 -38.72 -23.22
N LEU A 37 51.34 -39.89 -22.84
CA LEU A 37 50.48 -40.27 -21.72
C LEU A 37 51.26 -40.64 -20.45
N VAL A 38 50.66 -40.45 -19.25
CA VAL A 38 50.58 -41.48 -18.17
C VAL A 38 49.25 -41.33 -17.41
N ALA A 39 48.64 -42.47 -17.07
CA ALA A 39 47.25 -42.72 -16.71
C ALA A 39 46.86 -42.48 -15.23
N LEU A 40 45.56 -42.22 -15.01
CA LEU A 40 44.83 -42.47 -13.76
C LEU A 40 43.33 -42.72 -14.07
N GLY A 41 42.83 -43.88 -13.63
CA GLY A 41 41.42 -44.10 -13.24
C GLY A 41 40.33 -44.05 -14.31
N LEU A 42 39.86 -45.21 -14.76
CA LEU A 42 38.51 -45.38 -15.31
C LEU A 42 37.46 -44.98 -14.24
N GLY A 43 36.92 -43.77 -14.36
CA GLY A 43 35.74 -43.29 -13.65
C GLY A 43 34.61 -43.03 -14.65
N ALA A 44 33.40 -43.44 -14.29
CA ALA A 44 32.20 -43.54 -15.11
C ALA A 44 31.94 -42.36 -16.07
N ALA A 45 31.38 -42.69 -17.23
CA ALA A 45 30.75 -41.73 -18.15
C ALA A 45 29.85 -40.74 -17.38
N PRO A 46 29.79 -39.45 -17.77
CA PRO A 46 28.85 -38.52 -17.17
C PRO A 46 27.45 -39.11 -17.30
N ALA A 47 26.73 -39.15 -16.18
CA ALA A 47 25.38 -39.67 -16.10
C ALA A 47 24.52 -39.05 -17.22
N SER A 48 23.86 -39.91 -17.99
CA SER A 48 22.76 -39.49 -18.86
C SER A 48 21.76 -38.69 -18.01
N PHE A 49 21.53 -37.43 -18.37
CA PHE A 49 20.58 -36.55 -17.69
C PHE A 49 19.21 -37.23 -17.58
N ALA A 50 18.60 -37.21 -16.39
CA ALA A 50 17.33 -37.88 -16.15
C ALA A 50 16.20 -37.06 -16.77
N THR A 51 15.30 -37.70 -17.51
CA THR A 51 14.10 -37.01 -18.03
C THR A 51 13.31 -36.39 -16.88
N PRO A 52 12.73 -35.17 -17.04
CA PRO A 52 11.93 -34.55 -15.99
C PRO A 52 10.78 -35.49 -15.57
N PRO A 53 10.41 -35.52 -14.29
CA PRO A 53 9.36 -36.41 -13.79
C PRO A 53 8.02 -36.10 -14.47
N ALA A 54 7.10 -37.07 -14.46
CA ALA A 54 5.74 -36.86 -14.95
C ALA A 54 4.95 -35.96 -13.99
N GLY A 55 4.29 -34.93 -14.52
CA GLY A 55 3.44 -34.01 -13.75
C GLY A 55 1.97 -34.43 -13.71
N ASP A 56 1.25 -34.02 -12.65
CA ASP A 56 -0.18 -34.28 -12.50
C ASP A 56 -1.01 -33.20 -13.22
N VAL A 57 -1.48 -33.52 -14.44
CA VAL A 57 -2.29 -32.63 -15.27
C VAL A 57 -3.64 -32.31 -14.59
N ALA A 58 -4.16 -33.19 -13.74
CA ALA A 58 -5.50 -33.01 -13.14
C ALA A 58 -5.55 -31.85 -12.14
N LEU A 59 -4.39 -31.42 -11.61
CA LEU A 59 -4.28 -30.30 -10.66
C LEU A 59 -3.94 -28.96 -11.32
N ALA A 60 -3.69 -28.94 -12.64
CA ALA A 60 -3.39 -27.72 -13.38
C ALA A 60 -4.52 -26.69 -13.22
N GLY A 61 -4.18 -25.48 -12.77
CA GLY A 61 -5.14 -24.40 -12.54
C GLY A 61 -6.07 -24.58 -11.34
N LEU A 62 -5.74 -25.45 -10.38
CA LEU A 62 -6.54 -25.68 -9.15
C LEU A 62 -5.82 -25.30 -7.84
N LEU A 63 -4.49 -25.23 -7.85
CA LEU A 63 -3.64 -24.95 -6.68
C LEU A 63 -3.00 -23.56 -6.75
N GLY A 64 -2.38 -23.14 -5.64
CA GLY A 64 -1.59 -21.91 -5.54
C GLY A 64 -2.41 -20.64 -5.77
N SER A 65 -1.71 -19.54 -6.06
CA SER A 65 -2.32 -18.26 -6.39
C SER A 65 -2.72 -18.22 -7.86
N ARG A 66 -4.01 -18.44 -8.14
CA ARG A 66 -4.52 -18.55 -9.51
C ARG A 66 -4.92 -17.18 -10.09
N PRO A 67 -4.61 -16.87 -11.37
CA PRO A 67 -4.95 -15.59 -11.99
C PRO A 67 -6.46 -15.31 -11.96
N GLY A 68 -6.91 -14.21 -11.35
CA GLY A 68 -8.33 -13.82 -11.25
C GLY A 68 -9.16 -14.59 -10.22
N ALA A 69 -8.57 -15.46 -9.40
CA ALA A 69 -9.30 -16.16 -8.34
C ALA A 69 -9.57 -15.27 -7.11
N THR A 70 -10.69 -15.54 -6.44
CA THR A 70 -11.06 -14.90 -5.17
C THR A 70 -10.65 -15.80 -4.02
N ALA A 71 -9.91 -15.27 -3.04
CA ALA A 71 -9.51 -16.02 -1.87
C ALA A 71 -9.85 -15.27 -0.57
N LEU A 72 -10.23 -16.02 0.47
CA LEU A 72 -10.40 -15.51 1.83
C LEU A 72 -9.04 -15.53 2.54
N PRO A 73 -8.48 -14.37 2.96
CA PRO A 73 -7.20 -14.35 3.64
C PRO A 73 -7.29 -14.94 5.06
N VAL A 74 -6.23 -15.61 5.48
CA VAL A 74 -6.07 -16.20 6.81
C VAL A 74 -4.75 -15.72 7.39
N GLN A 75 -4.80 -14.64 8.16
CA GLN A 75 -3.63 -14.14 8.90
C GLN A 75 -3.27 -15.12 10.02
N ILE A 76 -1.99 -15.50 10.13
CA ILE A 76 -1.46 -16.41 11.17
C ILE A 76 -0.38 -15.68 11.99
N SER A 77 0.73 -15.27 11.38
CA SER A 77 1.78 -14.45 12.02
C SER A 77 2.50 -13.60 10.97
N ASP A 78 3.56 -12.88 11.35
CA ASP A 78 4.39 -12.09 10.44
C ASP A 78 5.20 -12.92 9.43
N GLN A 79 5.52 -14.18 9.75
CA GLN A 79 6.25 -15.11 8.88
C GLN A 79 5.36 -16.20 8.24
N VAL A 80 4.11 -16.39 8.70
CA VAL A 80 3.21 -17.44 8.20
C VAL A 80 1.88 -16.81 7.79
N GLY A 81 1.42 -17.08 6.56
CA GLY A 81 0.16 -16.58 6.04
C GLY A 81 -0.62 -17.65 5.30
N GLY A 82 -1.94 -17.57 5.29
CA GLY A 82 -2.80 -18.51 4.58
C GLY A 82 -3.89 -17.83 3.75
N SER A 83 -4.50 -18.58 2.85
CA SER A 83 -5.70 -18.16 2.12
C SER A 83 -6.54 -19.36 1.67
N ILE A 84 -7.85 -19.16 1.54
CA ILE A 84 -8.79 -20.16 1.06
C ILE A 84 -9.37 -19.68 -0.27
N ASP A 85 -9.04 -20.35 -1.37
CA ASP A 85 -9.64 -20.07 -2.69
C ASP A 85 -11.14 -20.43 -2.66
N VAL A 86 -12.02 -19.45 -2.87
CA VAL A 86 -13.47 -19.63 -2.80
C VAL A 86 -14.00 -20.48 -3.97
N GLY A 87 -13.29 -20.50 -5.09
CA GLY A 87 -13.64 -21.26 -6.28
C GLY A 87 -13.30 -22.74 -6.17
N THR A 88 -12.17 -23.09 -5.55
CA THR A 88 -11.70 -24.49 -5.44
C THR A 88 -11.85 -25.07 -4.05
N GLY A 89 -11.88 -24.24 -3.02
CA GLY A 89 -11.79 -24.65 -1.62
C GLY A 89 -10.37 -25.01 -1.16
N ASN A 90 -9.35 -24.74 -1.98
CA ASN A 90 -7.95 -24.99 -1.64
C ASN A 90 -7.49 -24.06 -0.53
N PHE A 91 -6.91 -24.63 0.52
CA PHE A 91 -6.14 -23.88 1.51
C PHE A 91 -4.68 -23.80 1.06
N LEU A 92 -4.25 -22.59 0.73
CA LEU A 92 -2.84 -22.26 0.49
C LEU A 92 -2.26 -21.70 1.80
N LEU A 93 -1.27 -22.36 2.37
CA LEU A 93 -0.51 -21.88 3.53
C LEU A 93 0.94 -21.64 3.09
N SER A 94 1.49 -20.49 3.47
CA SER A 94 2.81 -20.04 3.04
C SER A 94 3.66 -19.66 4.24
N ILE A 95 4.89 -20.16 4.26
CA ILE A 95 5.92 -19.81 5.24
C ILE A 95 6.96 -18.96 4.53
N ASN A 96 7.26 -17.78 5.08
CA ASN A 96 8.41 -16.96 4.71
C ASN A 96 9.52 -17.17 5.72
N ALA A 97 10.49 -18.01 5.39
CA ALA A 97 11.58 -18.38 6.29
C ALA A 97 12.74 -17.37 6.24
N LEU A 98 13.06 -16.88 5.04
CA LEU A 98 14.17 -15.99 4.80
C LEU A 98 13.94 -15.20 3.50
N THR A 99 14.37 -13.94 3.47
CA THR A 99 14.31 -13.10 2.27
C THR A 99 15.72 -12.67 1.87
N LEU A 100 16.10 -12.93 0.62
CA LEU A 100 17.37 -12.48 0.06
C LEU A 100 17.19 -11.17 -0.72
N PRO A 101 18.05 -10.16 -0.53
CA PRO A 101 17.94 -8.90 -1.26
C PRO A 101 18.30 -9.07 -2.74
N GLY A 102 17.46 -8.56 -3.62
CA GLY A 102 17.76 -8.41 -5.04
C GLY A 102 17.75 -6.94 -5.45
N ILE A 103 18.21 -6.66 -6.67
CA ILE A 103 18.20 -5.32 -7.24
C ILE A 103 16.75 -4.93 -7.56
N ASN A 104 16.10 -5.64 -8.48
CA ASN A 104 14.72 -5.36 -8.88
C ASN A 104 13.63 -6.04 -8.02
N SER A 105 13.97 -7.04 -7.22
CA SER A 105 13.04 -7.64 -6.24
C SER A 105 13.76 -8.54 -5.26
N ASN A 106 13.29 -8.54 -4.02
CA ASN A 106 13.74 -9.49 -3.02
C ASN A 106 13.22 -10.91 -3.31
N GLN A 107 13.98 -11.92 -2.91
CA GLN A 107 13.68 -13.34 -3.13
C GLN A 107 13.26 -13.99 -1.81
N GLY A 108 11.96 -14.25 -1.66
CA GLY A 108 11.43 -14.96 -0.50
C GLY A 108 11.70 -16.46 -0.58
N LEU A 109 12.18 -17.04 0.50
CA LEU A 109 12.49 -18.46 0.65
C LEU A 109 11.63 -19.06 1.76
N GLY A 110 11.12 -20.28 1.52
CA GLY A 110 10.29 -20.95 2.52
C GLY A 110 9.64 -22.21 1.98
N ALA A 111 8.38 -22.42 2.35
CA ALA A 111 7.58 -23.55 1.91
C ALA A 111 6.10 -23.18 1.82
N THR A 112 5.37 -23.84 0.91
CA THR A 112 3.92 -23.68 0.79
C THR A 112 3.19 -25.00 0.83
N PHE A 113 2.02 -25.03 1.46
CA PHE A 113 1.11 -26.17 1.53
C PHE A 113 -0.16 -25.89 0.73
N ASN A 114 -0.64 -26.90 0.02
CA ASN A 114 -1.92 -26.86 -0.70
C ASN A 114 -2.80 -28.03 -0.26
N SER A 115 -3.99 -27.75 0.30
CA SER A 115 -4.88 -28.82 0.81
C SER A 115 -5.42 -29.75 -0.28
N LEU A 116 -5.54 -29.27 -1.52
CA LEU A 116 -5.99 -30.08 -2.66
C LEU A 116 -4.87 -30.85 -3.37
N SER A 117 -3.61 -30.67 -2.95
CA SER A 117 -2.50 -31.41 -3.56
C SER A 117 -2.65 -32.92 -3.35
N THR A 118 -2.41 -33.68 -4.41
CA THR A 118 -2.39 -35.15 -4.45
C THR A 118 -1.02 -35.73 -4.09
N ILE A 119 0.01 -34.88 -3.97
CA ILE A 119 1.38 -35.28 -3.65
C ILE A 119 1.46 -35.70 -2.18
N THR A 120 1.29 -36.98 -1.90
CA THR A 120 1.31 -37.56 -0.55
C THR A 120 2.68 -38.07 -0.12
N ALA A 121 3.61 -38.25 -1.05
CA ALA A 121 5.00 -38.54 -0.73
C ALA A 121 5.72 -37.25 -0.31
N PRO A 122 6.63 -37.30 0.66
CA PRO A 122 7.47 -36.17 0.99
C PRO A 122 8.42 -35.90 -0.19
N GLY A 123 8.20 -34.80 -0.91
CA GLY A 123 9.14 -34.30 -1.92
C GLY A 123 10.43 -33.80 -1.25
N LEU A 124 10.82 -32.55 -1.50
CA LEU A 124 11.95 -31.93 -0.76
C LEU A 124 11.55 -31.32 0.58
N VAL A 125 10.25 -31.16 0.87
CA VAL A 125 9.76 -30.57 2.13
C VAL A 125 8.98 -31.62 2.92
N ALA A 126 7.73 -31.84 2.57
CA ALA A 126 6.81 -32.76 3.25
C ALA A 126 5.68 -33.13 2.28
N PRO A 127 4.83 -34.13 2.61
CA PRO A 127 3.61 -34.39 1.87
C PRO A 127 2.79 -33.10 1.68
N ARG A 128 2.39 -32.79 0.44
CA ARG A 128 1.64 -31.58 0.03
C ARG A 128 2.35 -30.25 0.23
N TRP A 129 3.61 -30.26 0.67
CA TRP A 129 4.43 -29.06 0.82
C TRP A 129 5.43 -28.94 -0.35
N THR A 130 5.50 -27.76 -0.95
CA THR A 130 6.48 -27.39 -1.98
C THR A 130 7.49 -26.40 -1.40
N MET A 131 8.74 -26.45 -1.88
CA MET A 131 9.72 -25.40 -1.56
C MET A 131 9.31 -24.11 -2.29
N ALA A 132 9.28 -22.99 -1.56
CA ALA A 132 9.07 -21.68 -2.14
C ALA A 132 10.45 -21.01 -2.32
N LEU A 133 10.97 -20.95 -3.55
CA LEU A 133 12.34 -20.50 -3.83
C LEU A 133 12.36 -19.22 -4.69
N GLY A 134 11.86 -18.10 -4.18
CA GLY A 134 11.98 -16.81 -4.87
C GLY A 134 11.27 -16.76 -6.23
N SER A 135 10.05 -17.31 -6.31
CA SER A 135 9.30 -17.52 -7.57
C SER A 135 9.84 -18.64 -8.48
N ALA A 136 10.96 -19.29 -8.15
CA ALA A 136 11.35 -20.50 -8.87
C ALA A 136 10.29 -21.58 -8.72
N GLY A 137 10.10 -22.32 -9.81
CA GLY A 137 9.25 -23.50 -9.87
C GLY A 137 10.01 -24.70 -10.42
N SER A 138 9.26 -25.69 -10.86
CA SER A 138 9.79 -26.87 -11.55
C SER A 138 9.03 -27.13 -12.84
N LEU A 139 9.69 -27.82 -13.77
CA LEU A 139 9.08 -28.37 -14.97
C LEU A 139 8.98 -29.89 -14.87
N ALA A 140 7.85 -30.42 -15.32
CA ALA A 140 7.55 -31.84 -15.38
C ALA A 140 7.00 -32.19 -16.77
N THR A 141 7.29 -33.41 -17.25
CA THR A 141 6.74 -33.90 -18.52
C THR A 141 5.26 -34.23 -18.39
N ALA A 142 4.49 -34.01 -19.45
CA ALA A 142 3.10 -34.43 -19.57
C ALA A 142 2.86 -35.02 -20.98
N SER A 143 1.78 -35.78 -21.15
CA SER A 143 1.48 -36.46 -22.41
C SER A 143 1.38 -35.52 -23.63
N THR A 144 1.00 -34.25 -23.42
CA THR A 144 0.80 -33.25 -24.46
C THR A 144 1.76 -32.05 -24.37
N GLY A 145 2.74 -32.08 -23.47
CA GLY A 145 3.68 -30.96 -23.29
C GLY A 145 4.42 -30.95 -21.96
N MET A 146 4.52 -29.77 -21.34
CA MET A 146 5.25 -29.55 -20.08
C MET A 146 4.34 -28.90 -19.04
N ILE A 147 4.40 -29.37 -17.79
CA ILE A 147 3.74 -28.70 -16.65
C ILE A 147 4.78 -27.87 -15.93
N PHE A 148 4.50 -26.58 -15.79
CA PHE A 148 5.18 -25.70 -14.85
C PHE A 148 4.43 -25.69 -13.53
N THR A 149 5.14 -25.90 -12.42
CA THR A 149 4.62 -25.73 -11.07
C THR A 149 5.42 -24.65 -10.36
N ALA A 150 4.77 -23.52 -10.06
CA ALA A 150 5.37 -22.41 -9.34
C ALA A 150 5.63 -22.76 -7.86
N GLY A 151 6.42 -21.93 -7.18
CA GLY A 151 6.79 -22.16 -5.77
C GLY A 151 5.62 -22.19 -4.78
N ASP A 152 4.48 -21.56 -5.13
CA ASP A 152 3.22 -21.60 -4.37
C ASP A 152 2.32 -22.81 -4.72
N GLY A 153 2.77 -23.65 -5.65
CA GLY A 153 2.05 -24.80 -6.17
C GLY A 153 1.15 -24.51 -7.36
N TYR A 154 1.03 -23.27 -7.85
CA TYR A 154 0.26 -23.00 -9.08
C TYR A 154 0.84 -23.78 -10.25
N ALA A 155 0.00 -24.62 -10.86
CA ALA A 155 0.40 -25.51 -11.95
C ALA A 155 -0.25 -25.09 -13.28
N ALA A 156 0.54 -25.05 -14.35
CA ALA A 156 0.12 -24.67 -15.69
C ALA A 156 0.67 -25.64 -16.74
N LEU A 157 -0.20 -26.22 -17.57
CA LEU A 157 0.17 -27.10 -18.68
C LEU A 157 0.44 -26.27 -19.94
N PHE A 158 1.68 -26.25 -20.38
CA PHE A 158 2.13 -25.71 -21.65
C PHE A 158 2.11 -26.81 -22.71
N THR A 159 1.32 -26.64 -23.76
CA THR A 159 1.17 -27.65 -24.82
C THR A 159 2.21 -27.46 -25.91
N ALA A 160 2.78 -28.54 -26.43
CA ALA A 160 3.77 -28.45 -27.50
C ALA A 160 3.14 -27.90 -28.79
N VAL A 161 3.82 -26.97 -29.47
CA VAL A 161 3.36 -26.45 -30.76
C VAL A 161 3.68 -27.45 -31.86
N SER A 162 2.67 -27.89 -32.62
CA SER A 162 2.85 -28.82 -33.74
C SER A 162 3.87 -28.28 -34.75
N GLY A 163 4.82 -29.12 -35.15
CA GLY A 163 5.89 -28.77 -36.09
C GLY A 163 7.04 -27.93 -35.51
N SER A 164 7.01 -27.57 -34.21
CA SER A 164 8.11 -26.87 -33.54
C SER A 164 8.83 -27.78 -32.53
N PRO A 165 10.18 -27.89 -32.58
CA PRO A 165 10.93 -28.66 -31.59
C PRO A 165 11.14 -27.92 -30.26
N THR A 166 10.78 -26.62 -30.18
CA THR A 166 11.13 -25.77 -29.03
C THR A 166 9.99 -24.92 -28.47
N ALA A 167 8.90 -24.70 -29.22
CA ALA A 167 7.85 -23.78 -28.83
C ALA A 167 6.69 -24.49 -28.10
N TYR A 168 6.14 -23.80 -27.10
CA TYR A 168 4.97 -24.23 -26.36
C TYR A 168 3.89 -23.14 -26.31
N THR A 169 2.63 -23.54 -26.32
CA THR A 169 1.48 -22.66 -26.13
C THR A 169 1.14 -22.61 -24.64
N PRO A 170 1.10 -21.42 -24.01
CA PRO A 170 0.64 -21.30 -22.62
C PRO A 170 -0.85 -21.64 -22.51
N PRO A 171 -1.31 -22.19 -21.37
CA PRO A 171 -2.72 -22.35 -21.11
C PRO A 171 -3.38 -20.98 -20.87
N VAL A 172 -4.72 -20.96 -20.98
CA VAL A 172 -5.52 -19.76 -20.69
C VAL A 172 -5.17 -19.16 -19.33
N GLY A 173 -4.98 -17.84 -19.28
CA GLY A 173 -4.64 -17.10 -18.06
C GLY A 173 -3.16 -17.08 -17.69
N VAL A 174 -2.29 -17.73 -18.46
CA VAL A 174 -0.84 -17.70 -18.25
C VAL A 174 -0.16 -16.77 -19.25
N LYS A 175 0.29 -15.61 -18.77
CA LYS A 175 0.99 -14.59 -19.56
C LYS A 175 2.51 -14.81 -19.54
N ALA A 176 2.94 -15.97 -20.00
CA ALA A 176 4.36 -16.33 -20.08
C ALA A 176 4.66 -17.21 -21.29
N ASP A 177 5.90 -17.18 -21.75
CA ASP A 177 6.41 -17.96 -22.87
C ASP A 177 7.38 -19.03 -22.37
N LEU A 178 7.06 -20.30 -22.62
CA LEU A 178 7.95 -21.43 -22.36
C LEU A 178 8.66 -21.84 -23.66
N VAL A 179 9.99 -21.89 -23.62
CA VAL A 179 10.82 -22.24 -24.78
C VAL A 179 11.87 -23.26 -24.37
N LYS A 180 12.05 -24.31 -25.18
CA LYS A 180 13.15 -25.26 -25.01
C LYS A 180 14.46 -24.67 -25.56
N THR A 181 15.51 -24.67 -24.75
CA THR A 181 16.83 -24.13 -25.08
C THR A 181 17.80 -25.27 -25.41
N GLY A 182 17.66 -25.85 -26.61
CA GLY A 182 18.54 -26.92 -27.11
C GLY A 182 18.44 -28.23 -26.32
N ALA A 183 19.56 -28.93 -26.14
CA ALA A 183 19.66 -30.13 -25.30
C ALA A 183 19.77 -29.80 -23.80
N THR A 184 19.90 -28.51 -23.44
CA THR A 184 20.35 -28.05 -22.11
C THR A 184 19.24 -27.60 -21.16
N GLY A 185 17.97 -27.54 -21.60
CA GLY A 185 16.82 -27.28 -20.73
C GLY A 185 15.74 -26.38 -21.33
N TRP A 186 15.15 -25.51 -20.51
CA TRP A 186 14.05 -24.60 -20.88
C TRP A 186 14.18 -23.22 -20.25
N THR A 187 13.50 -22.24 -20.83
CA THR A 187 13.29 -20.91 -20.25
C THR A 187 11.81 -20.57 -20.22
N LEU A 188 11.33 -20.07 -19.08
CA LEU A 188 10.01 -19.47 -18.93
C LEU A 188 10.18 -17.96 -18.79
N THR A 189 9.67 -17.20 -19.76
CA THR A 189 9.76 -15.73 -19.79
C THR A 189 8.39 -15.13 -19.49
N SER A 190 8.27 -14.34 -18.42
CA SER A 190 7.07 -13.56 -18.15
C SER A 190 6.89 -12.47 -19.19
N ARG A 191 5.71 -12.37 -19.80
CA ARG A 191 5.40 -11.35 -20.80
C ARG A 191 5.30 -9.95 -20.21
N THR A 192 4.88 -9.83 -18.95
CA THR A 192 4.65 -8.54 -18.29
C THR A 192 5.90 -8.01 -17.59
N SER A 193 6.59 -8.85 -16.83
CA SER A 193 7.76 -8.44 -16.05
C SER A 193 9.07 -8.55 -16.83
N ALA A 194 9.09 -9.33 -17.92
CA ALA A 194 10.29 -9.80 -18.62
C ALA A 194 11.26 -10.62 -17.74
N GLN A 195 10.79 -11.12 -16.59
CA GLN A 195 11.54 -12.06 -15.76
C GLN A 195 11.71 -13.40 -16.50
N ILE A 196 12.89 -13.99 -16.41
CA ILE A 196 13.23 -15.26 -17.05
C ILE A 196 13.61 -16.28 -15.98
N ILE A 197 12.89 -17.40 -15.94
CA ILE A 197 13.28 -18.58 -15.16
C ILE A 197 13.95 -19.57 -16.10
N THR A 198 15.18 -19.98 -15.78
CA THR A 198 15.93 -20.99 -16.52
C THR A 198 15.87 -22.32 -15.80
N PHE A 199 15.58 -23.38 -16.54
CA PHE A 199 15.51 -24.76 -16.07
C PHE A 199 16.57 -25.60 -16.79
N ASP A 200 17.14 -26.56 -16.08
CA ASP A 200 18.02 -27.59 -16.68
C ASP A 200 17.21 -28.69 -17.39
N SER A 201 17.92 -29.69 -17.93
CA SER A 201 17.33 -30.86 -18.62
C SER A 201 16.43 -31.71 -17.74
N ASP A 202 16.58 -31.63 -16.41
CA ASP A 202 15.81 -32.40 -15.44
C ASP A 202 14.58 -31.59 -14.96
N GLY A 203 14.37 -30.39 -15.51
CA GLY A 203 13.25 -29.50 -15.18
C GLY A 203 13.44 -28.70 -13.90
N ARG A 204 14.66 -28.63 -13.34
CA ARG A 204 14.94 -27.89 -12.11
C ARG A 204 15.31 -26.45 -12.44
N ALA A 205 14.74 -25.49 -11.71
CA ALA A 205 15.13 -24.10 -11.86
C ALA A 205 16.58 -23.90 -11.38
N THR A 206 17.43 -23.35 -12.24
CA THR A 206 18.84 -23.05 -11.94
C THR A 206 19.08 -21.55 -11.80
N LYS A 207 18.22 -20.72 -12.39
CA LYS A 207 18.41 -19.28 -12.46
C LYS A 207 17.09 -18.54 -12.62
N ILE A 208 16.95 -17.43 -11.93
CA ILE A 208 15.87 -16.45 -12.09
C ILE A 208 16.54 -15.12 -12.42
N ALA A 209 16.32 -14.61 -13.62
CA ALA A 209 16.84 -13.33 -14.07
C ALA A 209 15.72 -12.32 -14.12
N ASP A 210 15.93 -11.13 -13.57
CA ASP A 210 15.04 -10.00 -13.86
C ASP A 210 15.28 -9.45 -15.28
N ARG A 211 14.53 -8.41 -15.65
CA ARG A 211 14.62 -7.78 -16.98
C ARG A 211 15.99 -7.22 -17.34
N ASN A 212 16.81 -6.90 -16.32
CA ASN A 212 18.17 -6.36 -16.47
C ASN A 212 19.23 -7.46 -16.35
N ALA A 213 18.81 -8.74 -16.41
CA ALA A 213 19.66 -9.91 -16.27
C ALA A 213 20.36 -10.03 -14.91
N ASN A 214 19.84 -9.40 -13.85
CA ASN A 214 20.30 -9.66 -12.50
C ASN A 214 19.80 -11.03 -12.05
N ASN A 215 20.73 -11.91 -11.68
CA ASN A 215 20.45 -13.34 -11.49
C ASN A 215 20.34 -13.71 -10.02
N THR A 216 19.25 -14.39 -9.67
CA THR A 216 19.19 -15.28 -8.52
C THR A 216 19.52 -16.70 -8.99
N THR A 217 20.62 -17.26 -8.48
CA THR A 217 21.11 -18.58 -8.89
C THR A 217 20.79 -19.63 -7.84
N LEU A 218 20.32 -20.80 -8.28
CA LEU A 218 20.06 -21.96 -7.44
C LEU A 218 21.16 -22.99 -7.70
N ILE A 219 21.96 -23.31 -6.68
CA ILE A 219 23.08 -24.25 -6.78
C ILE A 219 22.62 -25.62 -6.32
N TRP A 220 22.69 -26.61 -7.22
CA TRP A 220 22.19 -27.97 -6.98
C TRP A 220 23.33 -28.96 -6.73
N SER A 221 23.13 -29.87 -5.79
CA SER A 221 23.98 -31.04 -5.57
C SER A 221 23.11 -32.24 -5.24
N SER A 222 23.36 -33.39 -5.86
CA SER A 222 22.60 -34.63 -5.63
C SER A 222 21.08 -34.44 -5.67
N ASN A 223 20.58 -33.71 -6.69
CA ASN A 223 19.18 -33.36 -6.89
C ASN A 223 18.53 -32.48 -5.80
N LYS A 224 19.34 -31.74 -5.03
CA LYS A 224 18.84 -30.82 -3.99
C LYS A 224 19.48 -29.43 -4.13
N PRO A 225 18.71 -28.34 -4.00
CA PRO A 225 19.31 -27.01 -3.93
C PRO A 225 20.05 -26.87 -2.59
N THR A 226 21.33 -26.54 -2.64
CA THR A 226 22.20 -26.38 -1.45
C THR A 226 22.45 -24.93 -1.12
N GLN A 227 22.43 -24.05 -2.12
CA GLN A 227 22.58 -22.61 -1.95
C GLN A 227 21.71 -21.84 -2.92
N ILE A 228 21.27 -20.66 -2.48
CA ILE A 228 20.61 -19.67 -3.33
C ILE A 228 21.39 -18.37 -3.20
N VAL A 229 21.77 -17.79 -4.33
CA VAL A 229 22.58 -16.57 -4.38
C VAL A 229 21.82 -15.52 -5.18
N SER A 230 21.33 -14.46 -4.51
CA SER A 230 20.73 -13.28 -5.14
C SER A 230 21.83 -12.25 -5.52
N THR A 231 21.44 -11.02 -5.87
CA THR A 231 22.37 -10.04 -6.47
C THR A 231 22.84 -8.92 -5.55
N ARG A 232 21.95 -8.34 -4.72
CA ARG A 232 22.24 -7.12 -3.95
C ARG A 232 22.83 -7.45 -2.57
N GLY A 233 23.75 -6.63 -2.07
CA GLY A 233 24.38 -6.77 -0.76
C GLY A 233 25.67 -7.60 -0.79
N ILE A 234 26.39 -7.60 0.34
CA ILE A 234 27.59 -8.43 0.49
C ILE A 234 27.26 -9.92 0.30
N THR A 235 28.26 -10.73 -0.08
CA THR A 235 28.08 -12.18 -0.35
C THR A 235 27.33 -12.91 0.77
N ALA A 236 27.63 -12.61 2.03
CA ALA A 236 26.98 -13.19 3.20
C ALA A 236 25.44 -12.98 3.24
N VAL A 237 24.97 -11.83 2.75
CA VAL A 237 23.57 -11.41 2.84
C VAL A 237 22.75 -11.82 1.62
N ARG A 238 23.39 -11.92 0.45
CA ARG A 238 22.74 -12.42 -0.77
C ARG A 238 22.77 -13.94 -0.91
N THR A 239 23.41 -14.65 0.01
CA THR A 239 23.53 -16.11 -0.02
C THR A 239 22.70 -16.75 1.09
N ALA A 240 21.80 -17.65 0.74
CA ALA A 240 21.18 -18.60 1.67
C ALA A 240 21.84 -19.98 1.51
N THR A 241 22.13 -20.63 2.62
CA THR A 241 22.49 -22.05 2.65
C THR A 241 21.26 -22.87 3.05
N ILE A 242 21.05 -23.98 2.35
CA ILE A 242 19.95 -24.91 2.56
C ILE A 242 20.51 -26.20 3.14
N ALA A 243 19.99 -26.62 4.29
CA ALA A 243 20.34 -27.89 4.90
C ALA A 243 19.18 -28.89 4.83
N TYR A 244 19.54 -30.16 4.78
CA TYR A 244 18.61 -31.28 4.74
C TYR A 244 18.84 -32.20 5.94
N ASP A 245 17.77 -32.81 6.43
CA ASP A 245 17.85 -33.82 7.49
C ASP A 245 18.39 -35.17 6.95
N SER A 246 18.51 -36.17 7.83
CA SER A 246 18.98 -37.51 7.47
C SER A 246 18.02 -38.25 6.51
N GLY A 247 16.73 -37.88 6.49
CA GLY A 247 15.75 -38.35 5.52
C GLY A 247 15.84 -37.62 4.18
N GLY A 248 16.67 -36.59 4.10
CA GLY A 248 16.90 -35.81 2.91
C GLY A 248 15.87 -34.71 2.65
N LEU A 249 15.05 -34.36 3.64
CA LEU A 249 14.03 -33.31 3.57
C LEU A 249 14.57 -31.98 4.09
N LEU A 250 13.98 -30.88 3.64
CA LEU A 250 14.36 -29.52 4.03
C LEU A 250 14.32 -29.39 5.55
N ALA A 251 15.48 -29.10 6.14
CA ALA A 251 15.67 -28.91 7.56
C ALA A 251 15.82 -27.43 7.94
N SER A 252 16.55 -26.64 7.14
CA SER A 252 16.71 -25.21 7.43
C SER A 252 17.14 -24.35 6.25
N TYR A 253 16.86 -23.05 6.36
CA TYR A 253 17.52 -21.98 5.62
C TYR A 253 18.39 -21.18 6.59
N SER A 254 19.61 -20.85 6.18
CA SER A 254 20.52 -20.06 7.02
C SER A 254 21.33 -19.03 6.24
N GLN A 255 21.74 -17.97 6.93
CA GLN A 255 22.71 -17.00 6.44
C GLN A 255 23.73 -16.71 7.53
N THR A 256 24.99 -16.54 7.13
CA THR A 256 26.10 -16.27 8.04
C THR A 256 26.82 -15.00 7.62
N SER A 257 26.91 -14.03 8.52
CA SER A 257 27.60 -12.75 8.31
C SER A 257 28.38 -12.35 9.57
N GLY A 258 29.65 -11.95 9.41
CA GLY A 258 30.48 -11.44 10.51
C GLY A 258 30.63 -12.38 11.71
N GLY A 259 30.55 -13.70 11.50
CA GLY A 259 30.59 -14.72 12.58
C GLY A 259 29.25 -15.03 13.24
N ALA A 260 28.18 -14.30 12.91
CA ALA A 260 26.82 -14.58 13.34
C ALA A 260 26.05 -15.36 12.27
N THR A 261 25.27 -16.34 12.69
CA THR A 261 24.36 -17.10 11.82
C THR A 261 22.92 -16.88 12.25
N ARG A 262 22.05 -16.58 11.30
CA ARG A 262 20.59 -16.62 11.50
C ARG A 262 20.02 -17.80 10.73
N THR A 263 19.17 -18.58 11.39
CA THR A 263 18.64 -19.83 10.85
C THR A 263 17.14 -19.88 11.07
N ALA A 264 16.39 -20.27 10.04
CA ALA A 264 15.01 -20.70 10.16
C ALA A 264 14.93 -22.21 9.93
N SER A 265 14.23 -22.94 10.78
CA SER A 265 14.24 -24.42 10.79
C SER A 265 12.85 -25.02 10.68
N PHE A 266 12.81 -26.26 10.20
CA PHE A 266 11.60 -27.03 9.94
C PHE A 266 11.65 -28.34 10.73
N ALA A 267 10.59 -28.63 11.47
CA ALA A 267 10.45 -29.84 12.29
C ALA A 267 9.42 -30.81 11.68
N ARG A 268 9.62 -32.11 11.89
CA ARG A 268 8.77 -33.16 11.31
C ARG A 268 8.43 -34.25 12.31
N ASP A 269 7.33 -34.96 12.04
CA ASP A 269 7.02 -36.23 12.68
C ASP A 269 7.68 -37.42 11.96
N THR A 270 7.52 -38.63 12.53
CA THR A 270 8.02 -39.88 11.95
C THR A 270 7.35 -40.27 10.63
N ASN A 271 6.20 -39.65 10.29
CA ASN A 271 5.51 -39.83 9.01
C ASN A 271 5.95 -38.81 7.95
N GLY A 272 6.90 -37.92 8.28
CA GLY A 272 7.42 -36.88 7.39
C GLY A 272 6.53 -35.64 7.27
N ASN A 273 5.46 -35.51 8.05
CA ASN A 273 4.63 -34.30 8.06
C ASN A 273 5.40 -33.13 8.67
N LEU A 274 5.24 -31.91 8.13
CA LEU A 274 5.86 -30.71 8.70
C LEU A 274 5.11 -30.30 9.98
N THR A 275 5.64 -30.56 11.16
CA THR A 275 4.97 -30.26 12.45
C THR A 275 5.34 -28.92 13.04
N GLY A 276 6.42 -28.29 12.58
CA GLY A 276 6.83 -26.99 13.09
C GLY A 276 7.72 -26.19 12.15
N PHE A 277 7.65 -24.88 12.29
CA PHE A 277 8.53 -23.89 11.69
C PHE A 277 9.03 -22.96 12.80
N THR A 278 10.35 -22.83 12.92
CA THR A 278 10.99 -21.87 13.83
C THR A 278 11.65 -20.79 13.01
N ASP A 279 11.29 -19.54 13.27
CA ASP A 279 11.82 -18.39 12.56
C ASP A 279 13.26 -18.03 13.02
N ARG A 280 13.80 -16.94 12.45
CA ARG A 280 15.17 -16.49 12.75
C ARG A 280 15.30 -15.83 14.12
N ALA A 281 14.19 -15.54 14.80
CA ALA A 281 14.12 -15.02 16.17
C ALA A 281 13.91 -16.14 17.21
N GLY A 282 13.73 -17.40 16.77
CA GLY A 282 13.49 -18.54 17.64
C GLY A 282 12.01 -18.78 17.95
N MET A 283 11.09 -18.03 17.31
CA MET A 283 9.65 -18.17 17.51
C MET A 283 9.12 -19.33 16.67
N SER A 284 8.31 -20.20 17.28
CA SER A 284 7.86 -21.45 16.67
C SER A 284 6.36 -21.45 16.37
N THR A 285 6.01 -21.66 15.11
CA THR A 285 4.65 -21.99 14.66
C THR A 285 4.54 -23.50 14.44
N THR A 286 3.51 -24.14 14.99
CA THR A 286 3.31 -25.59 14.89
C THR A 286 2.09 -25.94 14.04
N PHE A 287 2.14 -27.13 13.43
CA PHE A 287 1.11 -27.64 12.53
C PHE A 287 0.69 -29.05 12.95
N ALA A 288 -0.61 -29.25 13.19
CA ALA A 288 -1.21 -30.56 13.38
C ALA A 288 -1.94 -31.00 12.12
N TYR A 289 -2.15 -32.31 11.96
CA TYR A 289 -2.70 -32.90 10.74
C TYR A 289 -3.88 -33.82 11.01
N THR A 290 -4.85 -33.82 10.08
CA THR A 290 -5.93 -34.81 9.99
C THR A 290 -6.01 -35.28 8.53
N GLY A 291 -5.91 -36.59 8.30
CA GLY A 291 -5.94 -37.16 6.94
C GLY A 291 -4.83 -36.62 6.02
N GLY A 292 -3.65 -36.31 6.57
CA GLY A 292 -2.51 -35.77 5.82
C GLY A 292 -2.66 -34.31 5.37
N ARG A 293 -3.59 -33.55 5.96
CA ARG A 293 -3.79 -32.11 5.73
C ARG A 293 -3.66 -31.32 7.02
N VAL A 294 -3.11 -30.11 6.95
CA VAL A 294 -2.97 -29.20 8.11
C VAL A 294 -4.36 -28.90 8.70
N SER A 295 -4.61 -29.37 9.91
CA SER A 295 -5.90 -29.21 10.61
C SER A 295 -5.84 -28.20 11.75
N THR A 296 -4.66 -27.96 12.33
CA THR A 296 -4.45 -26.92 13.35
C THR A 296 -3.13 -26.22 13.10
N ILE A 297 -3.12 -24.90 13.27
CA ILE A 297 -1.94 -24.05 13.25
C ILE A 297 -1.91 -23.31 14.59
N THR A 298 -0.79 -23.39 15.30
CA THR A 298 -0.60 -22.68 16.57
C THR A 298 0.63 -21.80 16.48
N THR A 299 0.46 -20.49 16.69
CA THR A 299 1.57 -19.51 16.66
C THR A 299 2.41 -19.58 17.93
N ALA A 300 3.54 -18.86 17.93
CA ALA A 300 4.41 -18.76 19.11
C ALA A 300 3.71 -18.08 20.30
N ALA A 301 2.86 -17.08 20.06
CA ALA A 301 2.04 -16.47 21.12
C ALA A 301 0.84 -17.35 21.55
N GLY A 302 0.67 -18.53 20.96
CA GLY A 302 -0.39 -19.47 21.30
C GLY A 302 -1.73 -19.22 20.60
N ALA A 303 -1.79 -18.35 19.58
CA ALA A 303 -2.99 -18.18 18.78
C ALA A 303 -3.25 -19.43 17.93
N ILE A 304 -4.49 -19.91 17.91
CA ILE A 304 -4.86 -21.19 17.26
C ILE A 304 -5.82 -20.96 16.10
N THR A 305 -5.46 -21.46 14.92
CA THR A 305 -6.34 -21.58 13.75
C THR A 305 -6.61 -23.04 13.43
N LYS A 306 -7.88 -23.47 13.37
CA LYS A 306 -8.29 -24.83 13.01
C LYS A 306 -9.01 -24.86 11.67
N LEU A 307 -8.81 -25.94 10.93
CA LEU A 307 -9.37 -26.16 9.60
C LEU A 307 -10.05 -27.53 9.55
N SER A 308 -11.22 -27.56 8.93
CA SER A 308 -11.93 -28.80 8.57
C SER A 308 -12.08 -28.90 7.06
N TYR A 309 -12.06 -30.11 6.56
CA TYR A 309 -12.11 -30.40 5.12
C TYR A 309 -13.23 -31.38 4.80
N ASP A 310 -13.76 -31.32 3.58
CA ASP A 310 -14.54 -32.42 3.02
C ASP A 310 -13.64 -33.56 2.51
N SER A 311 -14.25 -34.64 2.00
CA SER A 311 -13.53 -35.80 1.47
C SER A 311 -12.62 -35.48 0.28
N SER A 312 -12.92 -34.41 -0.46
CA SER A 312 -12.11 -33.90 -1.58
C SER A 312 -10.97 -32.98 -1.12
N GLY A 313 -10.91 -32.61 0.17
CA GLY A 313 -9.88 -31.74 0.73
C GLY A 313 -10.18 -30.25 0.63
N ARG A 314 -11.42 -29.87 0.32
CA ARG A 314 -11.85 -28.47 0.31
C ARG A 314 -12.18 -28.01 1.72
N VAL A 315 -11.81 -26.78 2.08
CA VAL A 315 -12.10 -26.24 3.42
C VAL A 315 -13.60 -26.09 3.61
N THR A 316 -14.14 -26.62 4.71
CA THR A 316 -15.56 -26.49 5.09
C THR A 316 -15.75 -25.65 6.36
N LYS A 317 -14.71 -25.53 7.19
CA LYS A 317 -14.71 -24.70 8.40
C LYS A 317 -13.32 -24.15 8.67
N MET A 318 -13.25 -22.88 9.04
CA MET A 318 -12.09 -22.22 9.62
C MET A 318 -12.48 -21.64 10.99
N GLU A 319 -11.72 -21.95 12.02
CA GLU A 319 -11.94 -21.47 13.39
C GLU A 319 -10.67 -20.80 13.91
N LYS A 320 -10.75 -19.51 14.26
CA LYS A 320 -9.73 -18.81 15.05
C LYS A 320 -10.16 -18.80 16.50
N THR A 321 -9.37 -19.42 17.37
CA THR A 321 -9.66 -19.46 18.81
C THR A 321 -9.33 -18.11 19.44
N ASN A 322 -10.22 -17.61 20.29
CA ASN A 322 -9.95 -16.42 21.10
C ASN A 322 -10.47 -16.62 22.52
N THR A 323 -9.56 -16.88 23.44
CA THR A 323 -9.81 -17.02 24.89
C THR A 323 -9.32 -15.80 25.66
N THR A 324 -8.98 -14.71 24.97
CA THR A 324 -8.57 -13.45 25.62
C THR A 324 -9.72 -12.92 26.47
N ALA A 325 -9.46 -12.55 27.72
CA ALA A 325 -10.48 -11.99 28.60
C ALA A 325 -11.12 -10.73 27.96
N GLY A 326 -12.44 -10.62 28.03
CA GLY A 326 -13.19 -9.51 27.41
C GLY A 326 -13.41 -9.62 25.89
N SER A 327 -12.81 -10.61 25.22
CA SER A 327 -13.05 -10.87 23.79
C SER A 327 -14.31 -11.72 23.54
N PRO A 328 -14.94 -11.65 22.36
CA PRO A 328 -16.20 -12.31 22.02
C PRO A 328 -16.13 -13.84 21.81
N GLY A 329 -14.98 -14.45 22.07
CA GLY A 329 -14.72 -15.87 21.82
C GLY A 329 -14.26 -16.19 20.40
N SER A 330 -14.21 -17.47 20.05
CA SER A 330 -13.72 -17.95 18.76
C SER A 330 -14.52 -17.43 17.55
N SER A 331 -13.79 -17.09 16.49
CA SER A 331 -14.33 -16.69 15.18
C SER A 331 -14.41 -17.91 14.26
N ILE A 332 -15.61 -18.22 13.75
CA ILE A 332 -15.85 -19.42 12.93
C ILE A 332 -16.46 -19.05 11.58
N THR A 333 -15.70 -19.27 10.50
CA THR A 333 -16.20 -19.16 9.12
C THR A 333 -16.53 -20.55 8.59
N ARG A 334 -17.69 -20.73 7.96
CA ARG A 334 -18.13 -22.02 7.39
C ARG A 334 -18.38 -21.87 5.90
N LEU A 335 -17.89 -22.84 5.12
CA LEU A 335 -18.03 -22.89 3.68
C LEU A 335 -18.80 -24.14 3.26
N THR A 336 -19.69 -24.02 2.28
CA THR A 336 -20.31 -25.15 1.60
C THR A 336 -20.27 -24.95 0.08
N TYR A 337 -20.22 -26.07 -0.65
CA TYR A 337 -20.07 -26.09 -2.10
C TYR A 337 -21.24 -26.86 -2.73
N PRO A 338 -22.45 -26.28 -2.75
CA PRO A 338 -23.67 -26.98 -3.17
C PRO A 338 -23.63 -27.46 -4.63
N THR A 339 -22.92 -26.74 -5.50
CA THR A 339 -22.75 -27.13 -6.91
C THR A 339 -21.31 -26.86 -7.37
N ALA A 340 -20.96 -27.27 -8.59
CA ALA A 340 -19.67 -26.93 -9.19
C ALA A 340 -19.52 -25.42 -9.48
N THR A 341 -20.61 -24.66 -9.50
CA THR A 341 -20.64 -23.23 -9.86
C THR A 341 -21.09 -22.34 -8.71
N GLN A 342 -21.13 -22.84 -7.48
CA GLN A 342 -21.60 -22.07 -6.33
C GLN A 342 -20.85 -22.44 -5.05
N THR A 343 -20.46 -21.42 -4.30
CA THR A 343 -19.88 -21.53 -2.96
C THR A 343 -20.64 -20.60 -2.02
N LEU A 344 -21.04 -21.10 -0.85
CA LEU A 344 -21.72 -20.33 0.19
C LEU A 344 -20.79 -20.16 1.39
N VAL A 345 -20.73 -18.95 1.94
CA VAL A 345 -19.87 -18.62 3.09
C VAL A 345 -20.70 -17.99 4.19
N ALA A 346 -20.77 -18.64 5.35
CA ALA A 346 -21.38 -18.07 6.54
C ALA A 346 -20.31 -17.46 7.44
N GLY A 347 -20.53 -16.22 7.86
CA GLY A 347 -19.60 -15.46 8.69
C GLY A 347 -19.61 -15.85 10.18
N PRO A 348 -18.63 -15.36 10.96
CA PRO A 348 -18.49 -15.68 12.39
C PRO A 348 -19.65 -15.27 13.30
N ASN A 349 -20.42 -14.25 12.91
CA ASN A 349 -21.59 -13.79 13.67
C ASN A 349 -22.87 -14.60 13.39
N THR A 350 -22.82 -15.61 12.51
CA THR A 350 -23.99 -16.44 12.19
C THR A 350 -24.22 -17.52 13.24
N ASP A 351 -25.49 -17.91 13.43
CA ASP A 351 -25.83 -19.05 14.30
C ASP A 351 -25.20 -20.34 13.76
N GLN A 352 -24.39 -20.98 14.60
CA GLN A 352 -23.65 -22.19 14.24
C GLN A 352 -24.53 -23.45 14.16
N ALA A 353 -25.73 -23.44 14.77
CA ALA A 353 -26.70 -24.51 14.64
C ALA A 353 -27.43 -24.48 13.29
N VAL A 354 -27.52 -23.31 12.66
CA VAL A 354 -28.17 -23.15 11.35
C VAL A 354 -27.21 -23.56 10.24
N ALA A 355 -27.72 -24.35 9.29
CA ALA A 355 -26.96 -24.76 8.11
C ALA A 355 -26.64 -23.55 7.22
N VAL A 356 -25.43 -23.53 6.64
CA VAL A 356 -24.99 -22.46 5.73
C VAL A 356 -25.98 -22.26 4.58
N ALA A 357 -26.58 -23.33 4.05
CA ALA A 357 -27.51 -23.27 2.92
C ALA A 357 -28.88 -22.63 3.23
N THR A 358 -29.22 -22.42 4.51
CA THR A 358 -30.51 -21.82 4.93
C THR A 358 -30.35 -20.53 5.74
N GLY A 359 -29.22 -20.32 6.42
CA GLY A 359 -28.95 -19.11 7.20
C GLY A 359 -28.34 -17.93 6.41
N PRO A 360 -28.07 -16.79 7.08
CA PRO A 360 -27.36 -15.64 6.50
C PRO A 360 -25.99 -16.04 5.96
N ARG A 361 -25.66 -15.61 4.74
CA ARG A 361 -24.44 -16.00 4.04
C ARG A 361 -24.09 -15.05 2.91
N THR A 362 -22.82 -15.06 2.52
CA THR A 362 -22.37 -14.63 1.20
C THR A 362 -22.53 -15.76 0.20
N THR A 363 -23.13 -15.49 -0.95
CA THR A 363 -23.25 -16.42 -2.08
C THR A 363 -22.27 -16.02 -3.17
N TYR A 364 -21.34 -16.91 -3.51
CA TYR A 364 -20.43 -16.76 -4.63
C TYR A 364 -20.89 -17.63 -5.80
N THR A 365 -21.19 -17.01 -6.92
CA THR A 365 -21.45 -17.69 -8.20
C THR A 365 -20.14 -17.79 -8.97
N LEU A 366 -19.85 -18.96 -9.52
CA LEU A 366 -18.60 -19.28 -10.18
C LEU A 366 -18.80 -19.60 -11.67
N THR A 367 -17.82 -19.22 -12.48
CA THR A 367 -17.64 -19.73 -13.83
C THR A 367 -17.25 -21.22 -13.81
N THR A 368 -17.30 -21.88 -14.97
CA THR A 368 -16.80 -23.25 -15.14
C THR A 368 -15.32 -23.40 -14.80
N THR A 369 -14.53 -22.32 -14.94
CA THR A 369 -13.10 -22.25 -14.56
C THR A 369 -12.87 -21.87 -13.09
N LYS A 370 -13.94 -21.87 -12.27
CA LYS A 370 -13.88 -21.57 -10.83
C LYS A 370 -13.39 -20.14 -10.54
N ARG A 371 -13.81 -19.16 -11.36
CA ARG A 371 -13.66 -17.72 -11.09
C ARG A 371 -14.99 -17.18 -10.60
N VAL A 372 -14.97 -16.23 -9.68
CA VAL A 372 -16.22 -15.68 -9.14
C VAL A 372 -16.83 -14.72 -10.17
N SER A 373 -18.00 -15.03 -10.70
CA SER A 373 -18.74 -14.18 -11.65
C SER A 373 -19.78 -13.30 -10.98
N ALA A 374 -20.25 -13.65 -9.78
CA ALA A 374 -21.12 -12.79 -8.98
C ALA A 374 -20.99 -13.09 -7.50
N VAL A 375 -21.24 -12.08 -6.67
CA VAL A 375 -21.38 -12.22 -5.22
C VAL A 375 -22.61 -11.49 -4.75
N THR A 376 -23.33 -12.10 -3.81
CA THR A 376 -24.43 -11.48 -3.09
C THR A 376 -24.23 -11.70 -1.61
N ASP A 377 -24.28 -10.65 -0.81
CA ASP A 377 -24.18 -10.75 0.64
C ASP A 377 -25.51 -11.14 1.30
N SER A 378 -25.52 -11.25 2.63
CA SER A 378 -26.72 -11.62 3.39
C SER A 378 -27.80 -10.54 3.41
N MET A 379 -27.47 -9.30 3.01
CA MET A 379 -28.39 -8.19 2.88
C MET A 379 -28.93 -8.03 1.45
N GLY A 380 -28.46 -8.85 0.49
CA GLY A 380 -28.87 -8.80 -0.91
C GLY A 380 -28.08 -7.80 -1.76
N ARG A 381 -27.04 -7.16 -1.22
CA ARG A 381 -26.13 -6.30 -1.99
C ARG A 381 -25.27 -7.19 -2.87
N ALA A 382 -25.11 -6.80 -4.13
CA ALA A 382 -24.50 -7.67 -5.13
C ALA A 382 -23.43 -6.98 -5.97
N GLN A 383 -22.52 -7.80 -6.48
CA GLN A 383 -21.49 -7.42 -7.43
C GLN A 383 -21.36 -8.52 -8.49
N ALA A 384 -21.00 -8.16 -9.73
CA ALA A 384 -20.81 -9.12 -10.81
C ALA A 384 -19.56 -8.81 -11.63
N LYS A 385 -18.94 -9.85 -12.22
CA LYS A 385 -17.75 -9.74 -13.07
C LYS A 385 -17.83 -10.68 -14.25
N THR A 386 -17.27 -10.24 -15.37
CA THR A 386 -16.93 -11.09 -16.51
C THR A 386 -15.44 -11.05 -16.77
N TYR A 387 -14.92 -12.04 -17.49
CA TYR A 387 -13.49 -12.23 -17.67
C TYR A 387 -13.14 -12.39 -19.15
N THR A 388 -11.92 -11.98 -19.52
CA THR A 388 -11.29 -12.39 -20.78
C THR A 388 -10.93 -13.88 -20.72
N ALA A 389 -10.47 -14.44 -21.85
CA ALA A 389 -9.90 -15.78 -21.88
C ALA A 389 -8.68 -15.93 -20.94
N ASP A 390 -7.93 -14.84 -20.72
CA ASP A 390 -6.78 -14.80 -19.81
C ASP A 390 -7.15 -14.48 -18.36
N PHE A 391 -8.45 -14.55 -18.02
CA PHE A 391 -8.98 -14.25 -16.68
C PHE A 391 -8.73 -12.81 -16.19
N ASP A 392 -8.46 -11.87 -17.10
CA ASP A 392 -8.51 -10.46 -16.77
C ASP A 392 -9.96 -10.00 -16.65
N THR A 393 -10.26 -9.07 -15.74
CA THR A 393 -11.61 -8.54 -15.57
C THR A 393 -12.04 -7.75 -16.81
N LEU A 394 -13.06 -8.23 -17.51
CA LEU A 394 -13.63 -7.58 -18.70
C LEU A 394 -14.72 -6.56 -18.32
N THR A 395 -15.62 -6.94 -17.42
CA THR A 395 -16.60 -6.03 -16.81
C THR A 395 -16.65 -6.23 -15.31
N ALA A 396 -16.94 -5.16 -14.59
CA ALA A 396 -17.21 -5.18 -13.15
C ALA A 396 -18.45 -4.33 -12.84
N THR A 397 -19.48 -4.95 -12.30
CA THR A 397 -20.73 -4.32 -11.91
C THR A 397 -20.84 -4.27 -10.40
N GLN A 398 -21.11 -3.08 -9.85
CA GLN A 398 -21.35 -2.86 -8.42
C GLN A 398 -22.83 -2.48 -8.21
N GLY A 399 -23.49 -3.09 -7.23
CA GLY A 399 -24.88 -2.80 -6.88
C GLY A 399 -25.92 -3.58 -7.68
N THR A 400 -27.18 -3.27 -7.40
CA THR A 400 -28.37 -3.88 -8.02
C THR A 400 -29.38 -2.80 -8.42
N GLY A 401 -30.27 -3.12 -9.37
CA GLY A 401 -31.33 -2.19 -9.78
C GLY A 401 -30.81 -0.94 -10.48
N THR A 402 -31.44 0.21 -10.21
CA THR A 402 -31.14 1.49 -10.88
C THR A 402 -29.84 2.15 -10.41
N THR A 403 -29.30 1.74 -9.25
CA THR A 403 -28.03 2.25 -8.74
C THR A 403 -26.84 1.42 -9.20
N ALA A 404 -27.05 0.33 -9.95
CA ALA A 404 -25.98 -0.52 -10.42
C ALA A 404 -25.10 0.19 -11.47
N GLY A 405 -23.78 0.13 -11.28
CA GLY A 405 -22.80 0.71 -12.20
C GLY A 405 -21.89 -0.36 -12.78
N THR A 406 -21.73 -0.42 -14.10
CA THR A 406 -20.78 -1.33 -14.78
C THR A 406 -19.57 -0.61 -15.38
N THR A 407 -18.39 -0.91 -14.86
CA THR A 407 -17.11 -0.54 -15.48
C THR A 407 -16.77 -1.55 -16.57
N THR A 408 -16.35 -1.07 -17.73
CA THR A 408 -16.00 -1.88 -18.90
C THR A 408 -14.53 -1.71 -19.28
N ASN A 409 -13.83 -2.82 -19.45
CA ASN A 409 -12.44 -2.87 -19.88
C ASN A 409 -12.36 -3.40 -21.31
N THR A 410 -11.39 -2.92 -22.09
CA THR A 410 -11.12 -3.38 -23.47
C THR A 410 -9.67 -3.81 -23.60
N PHE A 411 -9.43 -5.00 -24.11
CA PHE A 411 -8.11 -5.55 -24.34
C PHE A 411 -7.85 -5.64 -25.85
N GLY A 412 -7.39 -4.56 -26.46
CA GLY A 412 -7.21 -4.45 -27.92
C GLY A 412 -5.80 -4.68 -28.44
N ALA A 413 -4.79 -4.74 -27.56
CA ALA A 413 -3.38 -4.87 -27.93
C ALA A 413 -2.80 -6.22 -27.52
N ASN A 414 -1.68 -6.60 -28.16
CA ASN A 414 -0.95 -7.84 -27.88
C ASN A 414 -1.86 -9.07 -27.87
N THR A 415 -2.65 -9.24 -28.94
CA THR A 415 -3.60 -10.36 -29.09
C THR A 415 -4.59 -10.48 -27.92
N GLY A 416 -5.06 -9.35 -27.38
CA GLY A 416 -6.04 -9.32 -26.29
C GLY A 416 -5.44 -9.47 -24.89
N GLN A 417 -4.12 -9.39 -24.74
CA GLN A 417 -3.44 -9.58 -23.45
C GLN A 417 -3.14 -8.27 -22.72
N SER A 418 -3.23 -7.15 -23.43
CA SER A 418 -2.96 -5.81 -22.91
C SER A 418 -4.23 -4.98 -22.90
N LEU A 419 -4.51 -4.40 -21.74
CA LEU A 419 -5.61 -3.47 -21.52
C LEU A 419 -5.35 -2.17 -22.27
N THR A 420 -6.26 -1.79 -23.17
CA THR A 420 -6.19 -0.57 -23.98
C THR A 420 -7.22 0.49 -23.57
N GLN A 421 -8.24 0.12 -22.81
CA GLN A 421 -9.22 1.07 -22.28
C GLN A 421 -9.87 0.55 -21.00
N SER A 422 -10.10 1.42 -20.03
CA SER A 422 -11.07 1.22 -18.95
C SER A 422 -12.05 2.38 -18.95
N GLN A 423 -13.35 2.09 -18.86
CA GLN A 423 -14.44 3.06 -18.95
C GLN A 423 -15.43 2.86 -17.80
N SER A 424 -15.71 3.93 -17.08
CA SER A 424 -16.70 3.98 -16.01
C SER A 424 -18.13 3.89 -16.56
N PRO A 425 -19.13 3.60 -15.71
CA PRO A 425 -20.55 3.57 -16.10
C PRO A 425 -21.07 4.88 -16.70
N GLY A 426 -20.54 6.03 -16.28
CA GLY A 426 -20.89 7.37 -16.75
C GLY A 426 -20.20 7.73 -18.07
N GLY A 427 -19.15 6.98 -18.41
CA GLY A 427 -18.47 7.02 -19.69
C GLY A 427 -17.10 7.69 -19.68
N SER A 428 -16.70 8.35 -18.59
CA SER A 428 -15.30 8.72 -18.33
C SER A 428 -14.41 7.50 -18.52
N LYS A 429 -13.30 7.66 -19.24
CA LYS A 429 -12.43 6.58 -19.66
C LYS A 429 -10.95 6.95 -19.62
N THR A 430 -10.10 5.95 -19.46
CA THR A 430 -8.65 6.06 -19.65
C THR A 430 -8.22 5.06 -20.70
N GLN A 431 -7.41 5.49 -21.65
CA GLN A 431 -6.93 4.65 -22.76
C GLN A 431 -5.42 4.45 -22.67
N LEU A 432 -4.93 3.31 -23.13
CA LEU A 432 -3.51 3.02 -23.26
C LEU A 432 -3.16 2.56 -24.67
N ALA A 433 -2.00 2.98 -25.16
CA ALA A 433 -1.43 2.51 -26.42
C ALA A 433 -0.17 1.68 -26.17
N TYR A 434 0.11 0.74 -27.07
CA TYR A 434 1.29 -0.14 -27.04
C TYR A 434 1.90 -0.19 -28.44
N THR A 435 2.75 0.79 -28.77
CA THR A 435 3.36 0.87 -30.12
C THR A 435 4.67 0.11 -30.23
N ASN A 436 5.24 -0.33 -29.10
CA ASN A 436 6.46 -1.13 -29.06
C ASN A 436 6.24 -2.54 -29.63
N THR A 437 7.21 -3.04 -30.41
CA THR A 437 7.16 -4.39 -31.00
C THR A 437 8.16 -5.37 -30.38
N ALA A 438 9.21 -4.88 -29.72
CA ALA A 438 10.22 -5.71 -29.08
C ALA A 438 9.61 -6.52 -27.92
N ALA A 439 10.02 -7.79 -27.77
CA ALA A 439 9.43 -8.68 -26.77
C ALA A 439 9.54 -8.14 -25.32
N SER A 440 10.63 -7.43 -25.00
CA SER A 440 10.88 -6.84 -23.67
C SER A 440 10.03 -5.60 -23.35
N THR A 441 9.42 -4.95 -24.35
CA THR A 441 8.71 -3.67 -24.18
C THR A 441 7.32 -3.62 -24.79
N LYS A 442 6.91 -4.61 -25.61
CA LYS A 442 5.60 -4.62 -26.29
C LYS A 442 4.40 -4.66 -25.33
N TYR A 443 4.59 -5.18 -24.11
CA TYR A 443 3.56 -5.21 -23.07
C TYR A 443 3.61 -4.01 -22.12
N LEU A 444 4.52 -3.05 -22.36
CA LEU A 444 4.62 -1.80 -21.61
C LEU A 444 3.89 -0.69 -22.39
N PRO A 445 2.99 0.08 -21.76
CA PRO A 445 2.23 1.11 -22.45
C PRO A 445 3.13 2.27 -22.90
N THR A 446 2.98 2.73 -24.14
CA THR A 446 3.73 3.86 -24.70
C THR A 446 3.04 5.20 -24.50
N SER A 447 1.74 5.17 -24.21
CA SER A 447 0.99 6.37 -23.83
C SER A 447 -0.24 6.01 -23.00
N THR A 448 -0.71 6.97 -22.22
CA THR A 448 -2.04 6.97 -21.61
C THR A 448 -2.80 8.22 -22.04
N THR A 449 -4.11 8.12 -22.24
CA THR A 449 -4.98 9.26 -22.57
C THR A 449 -6.11 9.35 -21.57
N SER A 450 -6.27 10.52 -20.94
CA SER A 450 -7.36 10.81 -20.00
C SER A 450 -8.71 10.89 -20.72
N ASP A 451 -9.78 11.06 -19.95
CA ASP A 451 -11.13 11.31 -20.44
C ASP A 451 -11.33 12.73 -20.98
N ALA A 452 -10.46 13.67 -20.58
CA ALA A 452 -10.36 14.99 -21.19
C ALA A 452 -9.58 14.99 -22.52
N GLY A 453 -8.91 13.88 -22.86
CA GLY A 453 -8.10 13.75 -24.06
C GLY A 453 -6.62 14.10 -23.85
N ASP A 454 -6.22 14.39 -22.63
CA ASP A 454 -4.83 14.70 -22.27
C ASP A 454 -3.97 13.45 -22.35
N GLN A 455 -2.91 13.50 -23.14
CA GLN A 455 -2.03 12.37 -23.39
C GLN A 455 -0.73 12.49 -22.59
N SER A 456 -0.40 11.43 -21.85
CA SER A 456 0.93 11.21 -21.29
C SER A 456 1.68 10.18 -22.12
N LEU A 457 2.99 10.36 -22.30
CA LEU A 457 3.84 9.49 -23.11
C LEU A 457 4.91 8.81 -22.25
N PHE A 458 5.28 7.59 -22.62
CA PHE A 458 6.31 6.81 -21.93
C PHE A 458 7.28 6.19 -22.94
N THR A 459 8.57 6.23 -22.60
CA THR A 459 9.60 5.49 -23.36
C THR A 459 10.36 4.55 -22.44
N TYR A 460 10.99 3.54 -23.03
CA TYR A 460 11.72 2.50 -22.31
C TYR A 460 13.06 2.21 -22.99
N ASN A 461 14.04 1.76 -22.22
CA ASN A 461 15.28 1.21 -22.77
C ASN A 461 15.06 -0.22 -23.32
N GLY A 462 16.09 -0.84 -23.90
CA GLY A 462 15.97 -2.20 -24.46
C GLY A 462 15.56 -3.29 -23.45
N ALA A 463 15.89 -3.11 -22.17
CA ALA A 463 15.49 -4.00 -21.08
C ALA A 463 14.07 -3.71 -20.53
N GLY A 464 13.44 -2.61 -20.94
CA GLY A 464 12.11 -2.21 -20.47
C GLY A 464 12.09 -1.34 -19.21
N ASN A 465 13.20 -0.72 -18.82
CA ASN A 465 13.22 0.31 -17.77
C ASN A 465 12.72 1.65 -18.35
N ALA A 466 11.92 2.41 -17.59
CA ALA A 466 11.30 3.65 -18.06
C ALA A 466 12.31 4.79 -18.23
N LEU A 467 12.51 5.27 -19.46
CA LEU A 467 13.47 6.34 -19.75
C LEU A 467 12.87 7.73 -19.64
N THR A 468 11.69 7.94 -20.21
CA THR A 468 11.01 9.24 -20.15
C THR A 468 9.55 9.07 -19.80
N SER A 469 9.01 10.08 -19.13
CA SER A 469 7.58 10.29 -18.97
C SER A 469 7.27 11.75 -19.26
N SER A 470 6.29 12.02 -20.12
CA SER A 470 5.81 13.38 -20.36
C SER A 470 4.31 13.50 -20.17
N ASP A 471 3.84 14.67 -19.73
CA ASP A 471 2.41 15.00 -19.66
C ASP A 471 1.93 15.67 -20.96
N ALA A 472 0.65 16.07 -21.00
CA ALA A 472 0.06 16.68 -22.19
C ALA A 472 0.53 18.13 -22.44
N LEU A 473 1.23 18.74 -21.48
CA LEU A 473 1.90 20.03 -21.62
C LEU A 473 3.37 19.88 -22.03
N ALA A 474 3.78 18.66 -22.40
CA ALA A 474 5.14 18.28 -22.78
C ALA A 474 6.19 18.49 -21.67
N ALA A 475 5.78 18.64 -20.40
CA ALA A 475 6.73 18.57 -19.29
C ALA A 475 7.30 17.15 -19.24
N THR A 476 8.61 17.00 -19.35
CA THR A 476 9.25 15.68 -19.49
C THR A 476 10.20 15.39 -18.33
N ALA A 477 9.94 14.31 -17.60
CA ALA A 477 10.87 13.71 -16.67
C ALA A 477 11.71 12.65 -17.37
N THR A 478 13.00 12.57 -17.03
CA THR A 478 13.94 11.61 -17.63
C THR A 478 14.69 10.83 -16.56
N LEU A 479 14.81 9.52 -16.75
CA LEU A 479 15.64 8.63 -15.95
C LEU A 479 16.77 8.05 -16.82
N SER A 480 17.92 7.85 -16.20
CA SER A 480 18.98 7.00 -16.76
C SER A 480 19.27 5.86 -15.78
N TYR A 481 19.85 4.77 -16.28
CA TYR A 481 20.08 3.56 -15.51
C TYR A 481 21.52 3.08 -15.66
N ASN A 482 22.02 2.48 -14.58
CA ASN A 482 23.21 1.64 -14.63
C ASN A 482 22.89 0.34 -15.40
N THR A 483 23.91 -0.43 -15.74
CA THR A 483 23.75 -1.69 -16.52
C THR A 483 22.92 -2.75 -15.79
N ASP A 484 22.88 -2.69 -14.46
CA ASP A 484 22.08 -3.56 -13.60
C ASP A 484 20.62 -3.06 -13.43
N GLY A 485 20.26 -1.93 -14.05
CA GLY A 485 18.93 -1.35 -13.97
C GLY A 485 18.63 -0.55 -12.70
N THR A 486 19.61 -0.33 -11.82
CA THR A 486 19.49 0.71 -10.79
C THR A 486 19.44 2.10 -11.44
N VAL A 487 18.68 3.03 -10.89
CA VAL A 487 18.55 4.39 -11.44
C VAL A 487 19.87 5.13 -11.23
N ALA A 488 20.50 5.65 -12.28
CA ALA A 488 21.74 6.41 -12.18
C ALA A 488 21.46 7.91 -11.98
N THR A 489 20.52 8.47 -12.75
CA THR A 489 20.15 9.89 -12.63
C THR A 489 18.67 10.11 -12.88
N ALA A 490 18.11 11.14 -12.23
CA ALA A 490 16.76 11.60 -12.50
C ALA A 490 16.77 13.11 -12.82
N LEU A 491 16.17 13.49 -13.94
CA LEU A 491 16.07 14.86 -14.41
C LEU A 491 14.61 15.28 -14.46
N ALA A 492 14.25 16.25 -13.62
CA ALA A 492 12.91 16.82 -13.58
C ALA A 492 12.66 17.73 -14.79
N PRO A 493 11.38 17.89 -15.21
CA PRO A 493 11.02 18.84 -16.26
C PRO A 493 11.63 20.23 -16.01
N GLY A 494 12.08 20.94 -17.04
CA GLY A 494 12.56 22.33 -16.90
C GLY A 494 13.89 22.54 -16.18
N ASN A 495 14.54 21.50 -15.64
CA ASN A 495 15.83 21.65 -14.95
C ASN A 495 17.06 21.65 -15.89
N GLY A 496 16.86 21.60 -17.21
CA GLY A 496 17.96 21.61 -18.19
C GLY A 496 18.87 20.38 -18.02
N THR A 497 20.12 20.58 -17.64
CA THR A 497 21.08 19.48 -17.35
C THR A 497 21.24 19.20 -15.85
N ASN A 498 20.58 19.98 -14.98
CA ASN A 498 20.67 19.87 -13.54
C ASN A 498 19.82 18.70 -13.02
N LYS A 499 20.47 17.64 -12.56
CA LYS A 499 19.85 16.34 -12.28
C LYS A 499 20.20 15.85 -10.88
N THR A 500 19.31 15.05 -10.31
CA THR A 500 19.62 14.23 -9.14
C THR A 500 20.46 13.04 -9.58
N VAL A 501 21.50 12.72 -8.82
CA VAL A 501 22.43 11.60 -9.11
C VAL A 501 22.37 10.59 -7.97
N TYR A 502 22.27 9.32 -8.31
CA TYR A 502 22.21 8.20 -7.35
C TYR A 502 23.52 7.41 -7.43
N GLY A 503 24.20 7.27 -6.30
CA GLY A 503 25.44 6.53 -6.18
C GLY A 503 25.21 5.20 -5.47
N TYR A 504 25.82 4.14 -6.00
CA TYR A 504 25.73 2.78 -5.45
C TYR A 504 27.13 2.26 -5.16
N ASN A 505 27.25 1.40 -4.15
CA ASN A 505 28.48 0.66 -3.88
C ASN A 505 28.61 -0.57 -4.81
N THR A 506 29.72 -1.30 -4.71
CA THR A 506 29.97 -2.54 -5.46
C THR A 506 29.00 -3.69 -5.12
N ASN A 507 28.20 -3.54 -4.07
CA ASN A 507 27.17 -4.48 -3.67
C ASN A 507 25.77 -4.07 -4.20
N HIS A 508 25.67 -3.07 -5.06
CA HIS A 508 24.41 -2.54 -5.62
C HIS A 508 23.48 -1.95 -4.56
N GLU A 509 24.05 -1.45 -3.45
CA GLU A 509 23.31 -0.77 -2.40
C GLU A 509 23.46 0.75 -2.59
N LEU A 510 22.35 1.50 -2.47
CA LEU A 510 22.34 2.94 -2.65
C LEU A 510 23.10 3.60 -1.49
N THR A 511 24.17 4.31 -1.78
CA THR A 511 24.99 4.98 -0.76
C THR A 511 24.80 6.48 -0.72
N THR A 512 24.40 7.10 -1.83
CA THR A 512 24.30 8.56 -1.92
C THR A 512 23.21 9.01 -2.87
N ILE A 513 22.47 10.05 -2.49
CA ILE A 513 21.59 10.82 -3.37
C ILE A 513 22.13 12.25 -3.39
N THR A 514 22.68 12.66 -4.53
CA THR A 514 23.14 14.04 -4.74
C THR A 514 22.01 14.83 -5.40
N PRO A 515 21.45 15.85 -4.73
CA PRO A 515 20.36 16.65 -5.27
C PRO A 515 20.84 17.59 -6.38
N VAL A 516 19.88 18.26 -7.00
CA VAL A 516 20.12 19.35 -7.94
C VAL A 516 20.89 20.53 -7.31
N THR A 517 21.77 21.16 -8.09
CA THR A 517 22.61 22.29 -7.65
C THR A 517 21.86 23.62 -7.63
N GLY A 518 22.40 24.64 -6.93
CA GLY A 518 21.79 25.97 -6.85
C GLY A 518 20.60 26.04 -5.90
N THR A 519 20.59 25.18 -4.87
CA THR A 519 19.50 25.02 -3.91
C THR A 519 20.09 24.89 -2.51
N SER A 520 19.25 24.84 -1.46
CA SER A 520 19.71 24.56 -0.10
C SER A 520 19.98 23.08 0.16
N LEU A 521 19.48 22.18 -0.70
CA LEU A 521 19.57 20.74 -0.49
C LEU A 521 21.02 20.27 -0.48
N THR A 522 21.29 19.34 0.43
CA THR A 522 22.58 18.66 0.55
C THR A 522 22.44 17.18 0.21
N SER A 523 23.58 16.50 0.00
CA SER A 523 23.52 15.08 -0.35
C SER A 523 23.04 14.25 0.83
N THR A 524 22.11 13.34 0.56
CA THR A 524 21.74 12.28 1.49
C THR A 524 22.71 11.12 1.33
N SER A 525 23.17 10.53 2.44
CA SER A 525 24.01 9.32 2.41
C SER A 525 23.45 8.20 3.27
N MET A 526 23.69 6.96 2.86
CA MET A 526 23.22 5.76 3.56
C MET A 526 24.35 4.77 3.80
N SER A 527 24.25 4.03 4.91
CA SER A 527 25.08 2.85 5.18
C SER A 527 24.20 1.64 5.48
N TYR A 528 24.80 0.45 5.40
CA TYR A 528 24.10 -0.82 5.60
C TYR A 528 24.80 -1.65 6.66
N ASP A 529 24.01 -2.38 7.45
CA ASP A 529 24.53 -3.33 8.42
C ASP A 529 25.07 -4.60 7.74
N SER A 530 25.65 -5.50 8.54
CA SER A 530 26.17 -6.79 8.05
C SER A 530 25.09 -7.71 7.47
N TRP A 531 23.81 -7.33 7.56
CA TRP A 531 22.65 -8.04 7.00
C TRP A 531 22.02 -7.29 5.82
N GLY A 532 22.68 -6.27 5.27
CA GLY A 532 22.26 -5.50 4.08
C GLY A 532 21.02 -4.64 4.31
N ARG A 533 20.66 -4.39 5.57
CA ARG A 533 19.59 -3.48 5.98
C ARG A 533 20.19 -2.12 6.27
N THR A 534 19.41 -1.07 6.04
CA THR A 534 19.89 0.31 6.21
C THR A 534 20.23 0.58 7.67
N GLN A 535 21.50 0.86 7.95
CA GLN A 535 21.97 1.13 9.29
C GLN A 535 21.91 2.62 9.59
N THR A 536 22.34 3.48 8.67
CA THR A 536 22.24 4.93 8.84
C THR A 536 21.65 5.59 7.61
N VAL A 537 20.92 6.67 7.84
CA VAL A 537 20.53 7.65 6.83
C VAL A 537 20.92 9.03 7.34
N THR A 538 21.79 9.72 6.61
CA THR A 538 22.18 11.10 6.86
C THR A 538 21.50 11.98 5.82
N SER A 539 20.41 12.66 6.18
CA SER A 539 19.61 13.47 5.23
C SER A 539 20.34 14.74 4.81
N ALA A 540 21.10 15.32 5.73
CA ALA A 540 21.98 16.48 5.54
C ALA A 540 23.20 16.36 6.48
N PRO A 541 24.30 17.09 6.23
CA PRO A 541 25.45 17.10 7.14
C PRO A 541 25.04 17.38 8.59
N GLY A 542 25.34 16.45 9.49
CA GLY A 542 25.01 16.54 10.92
C GLY A 542 23.60 16.05 11.30
N ILE A 543 22.76 15.65 10.34
CA ILE A 543 21.41 15.12 10.56
C ILE A 543 21.38 13.64 10.16
N THR A 544 21.54 12.74 11.13
CA THR A 544 21.62 11.28 10.91
C THR A 544 20.65 10.54 11.80
N ALA A 545 19.90 9.62 11.21
CA ALA A 545 19.16 8.57 11.91
C ALA A 545 19.92 7.24 11.81
N THR A 546 19.98 6.49 12.91
CA THR A 546 20.59 5.16 12.96
C THR A 546 19.55 4.13 13.37
N TYR A 547 19.45 3.03 12.63
CA TYR A 547 18.45 1.98 12.80
C TYR A 547 19.10 0.70 13.31
N SER A 548 18.47 0.07 14.30
CA SER A 548 18.81 -1.26 14.77
C SER A 548 17.63 -2.21 14.58
N TYR A 549 17.93 -3.48 14.33
CA TYR A 549 16.92 -4.48 14.00
C TYR A 549 17.18 -5.79 14.74
N ASP A 550 16.13 -6.58 14.93
CA ASP A 550 16.25 -7.96 15.39
C ASP A 550 16.70 -8.94 14.28
N SER A 551 16.77 -10.23 14.56
CA SER A 551 17.27 -11.25 13.62
C SER A 551 16.33 -11.54 12.44
N ILE A 552 15.02 -11.25 12.56
CA ILE A 552 14.05 -11.41 11.48
C ILE A 552 13.89 -10.14 10.62
N GLY A 553 14.33 -8.98 11.12
CA GLY A 553 14.38 -7.73 10.37
C GLY A 553 13.43 -6.64 10.86
N ARG A 554 12.81 -6.80 12.03
CA ARG A 554 11.94 -5.77 12.63
C ARG A 554 12.80 -4.70 13.29
N LEU A 555 12.38 -3.44 13.20
CA LEU A 555 13.08 -2.29 13.78
C LEU A 555 12.95 -2.30 15.31
N THR A 556 14.06 -2.31 16.04
CA THR A 556 14.05 -2.33 17.52
C THR A 556 14.45 -0.98 18.12
N GLN A 557 15.23 -0.17 17.39
CA GLN A 557 15.68 1.12 17.88
C GLN A 557 15.96 2.09 16.73
N THR A 558 15.63 3.37 16.96
CA THR A 558 16.10 4.50 16.15
C THR A 558 16.81 5.50 17.06
N THR A 559 18.05 5.86 16.73
CA THR A 559 18.80 6.94 17.39
C THR A 559 19.09 8.07 16.40
N PHE A 560 19.40 9.26 16.93
CA PHE A 560 19.61 10.47 16.14
C PHE A 560 20.93 11.13 16.49
N SER A 561 21.47 11.93 15.57
CA SER A 561 22.75 12.63 15.74
C SER A 561 22.71 13.86 16.64
N ASP A 562 21.51 14.39 16.92
CA ASP A 562 21.29 15.51 17.83
C ASP A 562 20.73 15.04 19.18
N SER A 563 20.16 15.95 19.97
CA SER A 563 19.54 15.63 21.26
C SER A 563 18.14 14.99 21.14
N THR A 564 17.68 14.60 19.94
CA THR A 564 16.40 13.91 19.78
C THR A 564 16.45 12.59 20.55
N PRO A 565 15.50 12.33 21.45
CA PRO A 565 15.50 11.11 22.24
C PRO A 565 15.47 9.84 21.38
N THR A 566 16.15 8.81 21.86
CA THR A 566 16.12 7.47 21.25
C THR A 566 14.71 6.91 21.30
N ILE A 567 14.32 6.22 20.23
CA ILE A 567 13.04 5.53 20.13
C ILE A 567 13.31 4.03 20.17
N THR A 568 12.58 3.29 21.00
CA THR A 568 12.68 1.83 21.08
C THR A 568 11.34 1.16 20.85
N TYR A 569 11.36 0.04 20.14
CA TYR A 569 10.18 -0.74 19.79
C TYR A 569 10.33 -2.16 20.34
N THR A 570 9.25 -2.70 20.90
CA THR A 570 9.20 -4.11 21.31
C THR A 570 7.99 -4.81 20.70
N TYR A 571 8.16 -6.08 20.36
CA TYR A 571 7.17 -6.89 19.67
C TYR A 571 6.80 -8.12 20.50
N ASN A 572 5.58 -8.61 20.37
CA ASN A 572 5.22 -9.93 20.86
C ASN A 572 5.73 -11.03 19.88
N ASP A 573 5.49 -12.28 20.28
CA ASP A 573 5.96 -13.47 19.55
C ASP A 573 5.24 -13.67 18.19
N ASP A 574 4.12 -12.98 17.97
CA ASP A 574 3.39 -12.96 16.68
C ASP A 574 3.81 -11.78 15.78
N GLY A 575 4.73 -10.91 16.23
CA GLY A 575 5.26 -9.80 15.46
C GLY A 575 4.53 -8.46 15.59
N GLN A 576 3.62 -8.34 16.55
CA GLN A 576 2.85 -7.13 16.80
C GLN A 576 3.58 -6.21 17.78
N LEU A 577 3.61 -4.90 17.53
CA LEU A 577 4.26 -3.92 18.43
C LEU A 577 3.48 -3.78 19.71
N ILE A 578 4.09 -4.09 20.85
CA ILE A 578 3.45 -3.98 22.17
C ILE A 578 3.90 -2.74 22.94
N THR A 579 5.11 -2.21 22.68
CA THR A 579 5.55 -0.94 23.24
C THR A 579 6.37 -0.12 22.25
N ARG A 580 6.15 1.20 22.30
CA ARG A 580 7.04 2.22 21.74
C ARG A 580 7.43 3.18 22.85
N VAL A 581 8.73 3.33 23.10
CA VAL A 581 9.25 4.33 24.04
C VAL A 581 9.95 5.41 23.23
N ASP A 582 9.63 6.66 23.49
CA ASP A 582 10.22 7.84 22.85
C ASP A 582 10.33 9.00 23.85
N GLY A 583 10.77 10.18 23.38
CA GLY A 583 10.98 11.36 24.21
C GLY A 583 9.73 11.92 24.90
N SER A 584 8.55 11.56 24.40
CA SER A 584 7.27 11.95 25.00
C SER A 584 6.80 10.97 26.07
N GLY A 585 7.29 9.73 26.04
CA GLY A 585 6.95 8.69 27.00
C GLY A 585 6.79 7.31 26.35
N THR A 586 5.94 6.46 26.93
CA THR A 586 5.66 5.11 26.44
C THR A 586 4.25 5.03 25.89
N THR A 587 4.14 4.56 24.64
CA THR A 587 2.88 4.07 24.06
C THR A 587 2.84 2.55 24.17
N THR A 588 1.76 1.99 24.73
CA THR A 588 1.54 0.54 24.81
C THR A 588 0.33 0.13 23.98
N TYR A 589 0.41 -1.09 23.42
CA TYR A 589 -0.61 -1.69 22.58
C TYR A 589 -0.92 -3.10 23.11
N GLY A 590 -2.20 -3.37 23.37
CA GLY A 590 -2.68 -4.70 23.72
C GLY A 590 -3.47 -5.32 22.59
N TYR A 591 -3.22 -6.60 22.32
CA TYR A 591 -3.93 -7.36 21.30
C TYR A 591 -4.63 -8.57 21.90
N ASP A 592 -5.71 -9.00 21.27
CA ASP A 592 -6.28 -10.31 21.51
C ASP A 592 -5.63 -11.40 20.65
N GLN A 593 -5.96 -12.66 20.90
CA GLN A 593 -5.48 -13.81 20.13
C GLN A 593 -5.88 -13.82 18.64
N MET A 594 -6.76 -12.91 18.20
CA MET A 594 -7.07 -12.72 16.78
C MET A 594 -6.19 -11.63 16.14
N GLY A 595 -5.30 -11.02 16.92
CA GLY A 595 -4.41 -9.94 16.51
C GLY A 595 -5.06 -8.56 16.51
N ARG A 596 -6.24 -8.39 17.12
CA ARG A 596 -6.99 -7.12 17.11
C ARG A 596 -6.55 -6.24 18.27
N LEU A 597 -6.37 -4.94 18.01
CA LEU A 597 -5.98 -3.97 19.03
C LEU A 597 -7.11 -3.77 20.04
N ILE A 598 -6.97 -4.27 21.26
CA ILE A 598 -7.99 -4.14 22.33
C ILE A 598 -7.67 -3.00 23.30
N THR A 599 -6.41 -2.57 23.38
CA THR A 599 -6.02 -1.43 24.21
C THR A 599 -4.92 -0.62 23.57
N ARG A 600 -4.99 0.70 23.75
CA ARG A 600 -3.92 1.62 23.43
C ARG A 600 -3.79 2.63 24.56
N ALA A 601 -2.58 2.80 25.11
CA ALA A 601 -2.32 3.80 26.14
C ALA A 601 -1.07 4.59 25.80
N ASN A 602 -1.04 5.90 26.09
CA ASN A 602 0.15 6.74 25.96
C ASN A 602 0.37 7.52 27.26
N THR A 603 1.55 7.41 27.85
CA THR A 603 1.90 8.12 29.10
C THR A 603 1.94 9.65 28.95
N ALA A 604 2.08 10.17 27.72
CA ALA A 604 2.05 11.60 27.40
C ALA A 604 0.64 12.17 27.19
N GLY A 605 -0.36 11.29 27.00
CA GLY A 605 -1.72 11.65 26.64
C GLY A 605 -2.70 11.59 27.82
N CYS A 606 -3.99 11.71 27.52
CA CYS A 606 -5.06 11.79 28.50
C CYS A 606 -5.53 10.43 29.04
N GLY A 607 -4.96 9.29 28.63
CA GLY A 607 -5.28 7.99 29.22
C GLY A 607 -5.21 6.78 28.27
N THR A 608 -5.92 5.72 28.68
CA THR A 608 -6.06 4.45 27.95
C THR A 608 -7.36 4.45 27.16
N ILE A 609 -7.28 3.99 25.92
CA ILE A 609 -8.43 3.73 25.05
C ILE A 609 -8.55 2.22 24.90
N THR A 610 -9.76 1.69 25.04
CA THR A 610 -10.02 0.26 24.88
C THR A 610 -11.05 0.00 23.80
N TYR A 611 -10.88 -1.12 23.07
CA TYR A 611 -11.70 -1.48 21.93
C TYR A 611 -12.35 -2.84 22.16
N GLY A 612 -13.64 -2.94 21.86
CA GLY A 612 -14.40 -4.18 21.84
C GLY A 612 -14.71 -4.58 20.39
N TYR A 613 -14.79 -5.89 20.15
CA TYR A 613 -15.09 -6.44 18.82
C TYR A 613 -16.10 -7.57 18.89
N ASP A 614 -16.81 -7.81 17.79
CA ASP A 614 -17.61 -9.03 17.60
C ASP A 614 -16.76 -10.21 17.07
N LYS A 615 -17.35 -11.39 16.87
CA LYS A 615 -16.61 -12.57 16.38
C LYS A 615 -16.10 -12.39 14.96
N ALA A 616 -16.74 -11.53 14.21
CA ALA A 616 -16.34 -11.16 12.87
C ALA A 616 -15.42 -9.93 12.89
N SER A 617 -14.92 -9.53 14.07
CA SER A 617 -13.90 -8.50 14.23
C SER A 617 -14.34 -7.08 13.85
N ASN A 618 -15.66 -6.85 13.75
CA ASN A 618 -16.20 -5.50 13.63
C ASN A 618 -16.07 -4.81 14.99
N LEU A 619 -15.67 -3.54 15.00
CA LEU A 619 -15.49 -2.75 16.22
C LEU A 619 -16.85 -2.52 16.89
N THR A 620 -17.14 -3.14 18.03
CA THR A 620 -18.42 -3.01 18.73
C THR A 620 -18.41 -1.92 19.79
N SER A 621 -17.23 -1.52 20.27
CA SER A 621 -17.14 -0.43 21.25
C SER A 621 -15.78 0.25 21.27
N THR A 622 -15.78 1.53 21.58
CA THR A 622 -14.60 2.30 22.00
C THR A 622 -14.88 2.87 23.38
N THR A 623 -13.94 2.73 24.30
CA THR A 623 -14.04 3.31 25.65
C THR A 623 -12.84 4.18 25.93
N ASP A 624 -13.11 5.39 26.38
CA ASP A 624 -12.12 6.38 26.75
C ASP A 624 -12.45 7.00 28.13
N THR A 625 -11.85 8.13 28.48
CA THR A 625 -12.08 8.80 29.77
C THR A 625 -13.46 9.45 29.91
N HIS A 626 -14.22 9.61 28.82
CA HIS A 626 -15.61 10.08 28.83
C HIS A 626 -16.60 8.95 29.06
N GLY A 627 -16.30 7.76 28.51
CA GLY A 627 -17.13 6.58 28.66
C GLY A 627 -17.08 5.68 27.42
N THR A 628 -18.09 4.83 27.27
CA THR A 628 -18.17 3.87 26.17
C THR A 628 -19.12 4.34 25.07
N THR A 629 -18.61 4.33 23.84
CA THR A 629 -19.39 4.40 22.60
C THR A 629 -19.54 2.99 22.04
N ASN A 630 -20.75 2.61 21.64
CA ASN A 630 -21.04 1.28 21.08
C ASN A 630 -21.45 1.38 19.61
N TYR A 631 -21.16 0.35 18.82
CA TYR A 631 -21.51 0.28 17.41
C TYR A 631 -22.33 -0.98 17.14
N THR A 632 -23.28 -0.88 16.20
CA THR A 632 -24.04 -2.03 15.72
C THR A 632 -23.97 -2.16 14.20
N TYR A 633 -24.16 -3.38 13.72
CA TYR A 633 -23.92 -3.77 12.33
C TYR A 633 -25.11 -4.56 11.78
N ASP A 634 -25.29 -4.51 10.47
CA ASP A 634 -26.13 -5.46 9.76
C ASP A 634 -25.47 -6.84 9.67
N THR A 635 -26.19 -7.82 9.09
CA THR A 635 -25.69 -9.20 9.01
C THR A 635 -24.48 -9.39 8.08
N ALA A 636 -24.21 -8.40 7.22
CA ALA A 636 -23.06 -8.40 6.32
C ALA A 636 -21.87 -7.61 6.89
N GLY A 637 -22.01 -7.00 8.07
CA GLY A 637 -20.94 -6.27 8.77
C GLY A 637 -20.86 -4.79 8.43
N THR A 638 -21.93 -4.19 7.90
CA THR A 638 -21.98 -2.75 7.64
C THR A 638 -22.54 -2.00 8.85
N PRO A 639 -21.91 -0.88 9.28
CA PRO A 639 -22.40 -0.11 10.42
C PRO A 639 -23.83 0.37 10.22
N THR A 640 -24.65 0.29 11.26
CA THR A 640 -26.05 0.76 11.26
C THR A 640 -26.33 1.79 12.34
N THR A 641 -25.67 1.70 13.50
CA THR A 641 -25.75 2.72 14.55
C THR A 641 -24.44 2.87 15.32
N LEU A 642 -24.27 4.06 15.90
CA LEU A 642 -23.36 4.39 16.99
C LEU A 642 -24.20 4.88 18.17
N ILE A 643 -23.97 4.35 19.37
CA ILE A 643 -24.71 4.67 20.60
C ILE A 643 -23.75 5.29 21.62
N TYR A 644 -24.07 6.49 22.07
CA TYR A 644 -23.30 7.25 23.05
C TYR A 644 -24.19 7.72 24.21
N LEU A 645 -23.58 8.10 25.35
CA LEU A 645 -24.33 8.63 26.50
C LEU A 645 -24.29 10.16 26.54
N LEU A 646 -25.45 10.80 26.62
CA LEU A 646 -25.61 12.22 26.91
C LEU A 646 -26.30 12.37 28.26
N ASN A 647 -25.60 12.91 29.27
CA ASN A 647 -26.11 13.05 30.64
C ASN A 647 -26.66 11.73 31.22
N GLY A 648 -25.97 10.61 30.94
CA GLY A 648 -26.37 9.27 31.35
C GLY A 648 -27.48 8.62 30.51
N VAL A 649 -28.02 9.32 29.51
CA VAL A 649 -29.07 8.80 28.61
C VAL A 649 -28.46 8.35 27.29
N ALA A 650 -28.80 7.14 26.84
CA ALA A 650 -28.37 6.62 25.55
C ALA A 650 -28.98 7.42 24.38
N LYS A 651 -28.13 7.80 23.43
CA LYS A 651 -28.46 8.52 22.20
C LYS A 651 -27.86 7.80 21.01
N THR A 652 -28.51 7.92 19.86
CA THR A 652 -28.19 7.15 18.66
C THR A 652 -27.76 8.09 17.53
N LEU A 653 -26.60 7.83 16.97
CA LEU A 653 -26.24 8.22 15.61
C LEU A 653 -26.60 7.06 14.68
N ALA A 654 -27.51 7.25 13.73
CA ALA A 654 -27.93 6.18 12.81
C ALA A 654 -27.27 6.34 11.44
N PHE A 655 -27.03 5.24 10.74
CA PHE A 655 -26.41 5.21 9.40
C PHE A 655 -27.30 4.49 8.38
N ALA A 656 -27.27 4.93 7.12
CA ALA A 656 -27.82 4.19 5.99
C ALA A 656 -26.76 3.98 4.92
N THR A 657 -26.91 2.88 4.19
CA THR A 657 -26.16 2.63 2.97
C THR A 657 -27.08 2.32 1.81
N ASP A 658 -26.61 2.55 0.59
CA ASP A 658 -27.27 2.09 -0.62
C ASP A 658 -27.01 0.59 -0.90
N ASN A 659 -27.54 0.11 -2.03
CA ASN A 659 -27.35 -1.27 -2.50
C ASN A 659 -25.92 -1.59 -2.98
N GLN A 660 -25.03 -0.60 -3.04
CA GLN A 660 -23.59 -0.78 -3.26
C GLN A 660 -22.81 -0.86 -1.93
N GLY A 661 -23.46 -0.55 -0.79
CA GLY A 661 -22.83 -0.50 0.53
C GLY A 661 -22.16 0.85 0.84
N ARG A 662 -22.41 1.89 0.04
CA ARG A 662 -21.89 3.25 0.26
C ARG A 662 -22.77 3.97 1.28
N SER A 663 -22.16 4.73 2.20
CA SER A 663 -22.90 5.55 3.17
C SER A 663 -23.74 6.61 2.45
N THR A 664 -25.05 6.62 2.68
CA THR A 664 -25.95 7.65 2.12
C THR A 664 -26.41 8.63 3.16
N ASP A 665 -26.44 8.26 4.45
CA ASP A 665 -27.02 9.11 5.48
C ASP A 665 -26.40 8.89 6.85
N THR A 666 -26.31 9.98 7.62
CA THR A 666 -26.03 9.95 9.05
C THR A 666 -27.03 10.84 9.79
N TRP A 667 -27.65 10.34 10.86
CA TRP A 667 -28.63 11.08 11.67
C TRP A 667 -28.23 11.17 13.13
N LEU A 668 -28.10 12.38 13.66
CA LEU A 668 -27.85 12.67 15.07
C LEU A 668 -29.13 12.55 15.92
N GLU A 669 -29.06 11.78 17.00
CA GLU A 669 -30.16 11.50 17.94
C GLU A 669 -31.44 10.96 17.25
N ALA A 670 -31.26 10.03 16.32
CA ALA A 670 -32.36 9.46 15.56
C ALA A 670 -33.23 8.51 16.39
N ASN A 671 -34.54 8.53 16.13
CA ASN A 671 -35.43 7.44 16.56
C ASN A 671 -35.24 6.19 15.66
N PRO A 672 -35.76 5.01 16.05
CA PRO A 672 -35.56 3.77 15.27
C PRO A 672 -36.07 3.83 13.82
N THR A 673 -37.11 4.62 13.56
CA THR A 673 -37.68 4.80 12.21
C THR A 673 -37.02 5.94 11.42
N ARG A 674 -36.05 6.66 12.02
CA ARG A 674 -35.30 7.79 11.42
C ARG A 674 -36.15 8.97 10.99
N THR A 675 -37.34 9.12 11.57
CA THR A 675 -38.28 10.22 11.27
C THR A 675 -38.09 11.45 12.17
N THR A 676 -37.49 11.28 13.34
CA THR A 676 -37.10 12.36 14.25
C THR A 676 -35.61 12.30 14.52
N TRP A 677 -34.94 13.44 14.44
CA TRP A 677 -33.48 13.59 14.56
C TRP A 677 -33.13 15.06 14.78
N LYS A 678 -31.88 15.36 15.17
CA LYS A 678 -31.37 16.72 15.46
C LYS A 678 -30.53 17.32 14.34
N ALA A 679 -29.75 16.47 13.67
CA ALA A 679 -29.02 16.79 12.46
C ALA A 679 -29.03 15.58 11.53
N ARG A 680 -29.00 15.83 10.22
CA ARG A 680 -28.88 14.79 9.19
C ARG A 680 -27.91 15.24 8.12
N THR A 681 -27.06 14.33 7.65
CA THR A 681 -26.38 14.43 6.35
C THR A 681 -26.97 13.40 5.40
N HIS A 682 -27.02 13.74 4.11
CA HIS A 682 -27.40 12.83 3.04
C HIS A 682 -26.53 13.03 1.80
N THR A 683 -26.06 11.95 1.21
CA THR A 683 -25.19 11.93 0.02
C THR A 683 -25.83 11.11 -1.09
N ASP A 684 -26.07 11.77 -2.22
CA ASP A 684 -26.42 11.14 -3.48
C ASP A 684 -25.13 10.84 -4.28
N TYR A 685 -25.15 9.71 -4.96
CA TYR A 685 -24.07 9.31 -5.87
C TYR A 685 -24.60 9.07 -7.26
N ASP A 686 -23.77 9.31 -8.27
CA ASP A 686 -24.05 8.84 -9.63
C ASP A 686 -23.76 7.33 -9.78
N THR A 687 -24.05 6.81 -10.98
CA THR A 687 -23.84 5.39 -11.32
C THR A 687 -22.37 4.97 -11.31
N THR A 688 -21.43 5.91 -11.24
CA THR A 688 -19.98 5.63 -11.26
C THR A 688 -19.36 5.54 -9.88
N GLY A 689 -20.06 5.94 -8.82
CA GLY A 689 -19.45 6.03 -7.50
C GLY A 689 -19.36 7.45 -6.96
N ARG A 690 -19.36 8.46 -7.83
CA ARG A 690 -19.00 9.84 -7.45
C ARG A 690 -20.17 10.55 -6.76
N VAL A 691 -19.84 11.38 -5.78
CA VAL A 691 -20.81 12.24 -5.10
C VAL A 691 -21.45 13.20 -6.10
N SER A 692 -22.77 13.15 -6.25
CA SER A 692 -23.54 14.03 -7.15
C SER A 692 -24.31 15.11 -6.37
N ARG A 693 -24.65 14.86 -5.10
CA ARG A 693 -25.22 15.87 -4.21
C ARG A 693 -24.90 15.53 -2.75
N VAL A 694 -24.66 16.54 -1.93
CA VAL A 694 -24.63 16.42 -0.48
C VAL A 694 -25.59 17.42 0.12
N THR A 695 -26.47 16.97 1.00
CA THR A 695 -27.38 17.81 1.77
C THR A 695 -27.18 17.60 3.25
N ALA A 696 -27.40 18.64 4.04
CA ALA A 696 -27.45 18.56 5.47
C ALA A 696 -28.55 19.47 6.02
N ALA A 697 -29.17 19.05 7.11
CA ALA A 697 -30.23 19.81 7.77
C ALA A 697 -30.17 19.63 9.28
N GLN A 698 -30.70 20.61 10.00
CA GLN A 698 -30.87 20.60 11.45
C GLN A 698 -32.35 20.76 11.81
N GLY A 699 -32.82 20.16 12.90
CA GLY A 699 -34.22 20.30 13.30
C GLY A 699 -34.69 19.30 14.34
N THR A 700 -35.96 18.90 14.21
CA THR A 700 -36.57 17.86 15.07
C THR A 700 -37.00 16.62 14.30
N GLY A 701 -36.84 16.60 12.97
CA GLY A 701 -37.15 15.46 12.12
C GLY A 701 -37.42 15.87 10.67
N ASP A 702 -37.88 14.91 9.86
CA ASP A 702 -38.08 15.10 8.41
C ASP A 702 -39.13 16.17 8.06
N THR A 703 -40.09 16.44 8.95
CA THR A 703 -41.18 17.41 8.72
C THR A 703 -40.92 18.79 9.31
N SER A 704 -39.89 18.94 10.16
CA SER A 704 -39.55 20.20 10.83
C SER A 704 -38.03 20.31 10.94
N ASN A 705 -37.43 20.80 9.86
CA ASN A 705 -35.99 21.03 9.75
C ASN A 705 -35.67 22.26 8.89
N THR A 706 -34.44 22.71 9.02
CA THR A 706 -33.85 23.81 8.27
C THR A 706 -32.59 23.28 7.57
N PRO A 707 -32.44 23.47 6.25
CA PRO A 707 -31.22 23.13 5.54
C PRO A 707 -30.01 23.92 6.05
N VAL A 708 -28.90 23.22 6.25
CA VAL A 708 -27.58 23.78 6.60
C VAL A 708 -26.66 23.77 5.38
N MET A 709 -26.79 22.75 4.52
CA MET A 709 -25.98 22.61 3.32
C MET A 709 -26.80 21.92 2.21
N ASP A 710 -26.63 22.35 0.97
CA ASP A 710 -27.15 21.66 -0.21
C ASP A 710 -26.26 21.95 -1.42
N LEU A 711 -25.35 21.02 -1.71
CA LEU A 711 -24.33 21.15 -2.74
C LEU A 711 -24.56 20.09 -3.83
N SER A 712 -24.75 20.51 -5.08
CA SER A 712 -24.76 19.62 -6.25
C SER A 712 -23.41 19.66 -6.97
N TYR A 713 -22.91 18.49 -7.37
CA TYR A 713 -21.62 18.30 -8.02
C TYR A 713 -21.84 17.82 -9.45
N CYS A 714 -21.10 18.40 -10.39
CA CYS A 714 -21.16 17.98 -11.77
C CYS A 714 -19.78 17.67 -12.35
N TYR A 715 -19.69 16.54 -13.04
CA TYR A 715 -18.48 16.04 -13.67
C TYR A 715 -18.54 16.12 -15.20
N VAL A 716 -19.55 16.80 -15.75
CA VAL A 716 -19.82 16.78 -17.19
C VAL A 716 -19.28 18.03 -17.87
N ALA A 717 -18.27 17.85 -18.72
CA ALA A 717 -17.62 18.94 -19.44
C ALA A 717 -18.59 19.69 -20.36
N GLY A 718 -18.43 21.02 -20.41
CA GLY A 718 -19.23 21.90 -21.27
C GLY A 718 -20.66 22.16 -20.80
N THR A 719 -21.03 21.69 -19.61
CA THR A 719 -22.36 21.96 -19.03
C THR A 719 -22.35 23.22 -18.16
N THR A 720 -23.54 23.83 -18.00
CA THR A 720 -23.77 24.98 -17.13
C THR A 720 -24.80 24.60 -16.06
N ALA A 721 -24.52 24.96 -14.81
CA ALA A 721 -25.45 24.72 -13.70
C ALA A 721 -26.85 25.32 -13.99
N PRO A 722 -27.95 24.66 -13.56
CA PRO A 722 -27.98 23.42 -12.80
C PRO A 722 -27.95 22.14 -13.67
N ASN A 723 -27.79 22.24 -14.98
CA ASN A 723 -27.91 21.09 -15.89
C ASN A 723 -26.62 20.26 -15.88
N CYS A 724 -26.69 18.99 -15.48
CA CYS A 724 -25.55 18.05 -15.43
C CYS A 724 -25.82 16.75 -16.22
N THR A 725 -26.36 16.86 -17.43
CA THR A 725 -26.70 15.67 -18.23
C THR A 725 -25.44 15.09 -18.89
N SER A 726 -25.06 13.87 -18.52
CA SER A 726 -23.87 13.20 -19.04
C SER A 726 -24.14 12.42 -20.34
N THR A 727 -23.10 12.32 -21.15
CA THR A 727 -22.91 11.38 -22.26
C THR A 727 -21.54 10.74 -22.10
N ALA A 728 -21.30 9.62 -22.78
CA ALA A 728 -19.99 8.97 -22.69
C ALA A 728 -18.81 9.82 -23.22
N ALA A 729 -19.08 10.87 -24.01
CA ALA A 729 -18.04 11.75 -24.55
C ALA A 729 -17.69 12.94 -23.64
N ASN A 730 -18.61 13.39 -22.79
CA ASN A 730 -18.44 14.58 -21.96
C ASN A 730 -18.38 14.30 -20.44
N ASP A 731 -18.54 13.05 -20.00
CA ASP A 731 -18.27 12.64 -18.62
C ASP A 731 -16.77 12.72 -18.28
N ARG A 732 -16.42 13.28 -17.11
CA ARG A 732 -15.03 13.48 -16.66
C ARG A 732 -14.79 12.94 -15.26
N LYS A 733 -13.56 12.63 -14.87
CA LYS A 733 -13.22 12.30 -13.47
C LYS A 733 -13.30 13.54 -12.59
N ASN A 734 -12.90 14.70 -13.13
CA ASN A 734 -12.85 15.94 -12.36
C ASN A 734 -14.19 16.65 -12.29
N ILE A 735 -14.47 17.24 -11.13
CA ILE A 735 -15.57 18.17 -10.90
C ILE A 735 -15.41 19.38 -11.84
N GLN A 736 -16.44 19.66 -12.63
CA GLN A 736 -16.54 20.79 -13.55
C GLN A 736 -17.19 22.01 -12.87
N TRP A 737 -18.21 21.76 -12.06
CA TRP A 737 -18.83 22.79 -11.23
C TRP A 737 -19.52 22.21 -10.00
N VAL A 738 -19.65 23.05 -8.98
CA VAL A 738 -20.45 22.81 -7.76
C VAL A 738 -21.46 23.93 -7.63
N LYS A 739 -22.73 23.58 -7.34
CA LYS A 739 -23.79 24.54 -7.08
C LYS A 739 -24.26 24.43 -5.64
N ASN A 740 -24.25 25.55 -4.91
CA ASN A 740 -24.95 25.68 -3.64
C ASN A 740 -26.42 26.02 -3.92
N ASN A 741 -27.33 25.10 -3.64
CA ASN A 741 -28.76 25.29 -3.90
C ASN A 741 -29.44 26.18 -2.85
N LEU A 742 -28.81 26.45 -1.70
CA LEU A 742 -29.34 27.36 -0.69
C LEU A 742 -29.08 28.83 -1.06
N THR A 743 -27.87 29.14 -1.53
CA THR A 743 -27.46 30.52 -1.88
C THR A 743 -27.60 30.84 -3.36
N GLY A 744 -27.71 29.81 -4.21
CA GLY A 744 -27.65 29.94 -5.67
C GLY A 744 -26.23 30.04 -6.24
N ASP A 745 -25.19 30.03 -5.39
CA ASP A 745 -23.80 30.19 -5.83
C ASP A 745 -23.36 29.00 -6.68
N VAL A 746 -22.68 29.27 -7.79
CA VAL A 746 -22.07 28.26 -8.66
C VAL A 746 -20.57 28.50 -8.69
N THR A 747 -19.81 27.50 -8.29
CA THR A 747 -18.36 27.44 -8.45
C THR A 747 -18.01 26.60 -9.67
N THR A 748 -17.40 27.21 -10.69
CA THR A 748 -16.90 26.51 -11.88
C THR A 748 -15.40 26.33 -11.81
N TYR A 749 -14.88 25.19 -12.27
CA TYR A 749 -13.45 24.85 -12.23
C TYR A 749 -12.87 24.69 -13.63
N SER A 750 -11.60 25.03 -13.79
CA SER A 750 -10.84 24.76 -15.02
C SER A 750 -9.51 24.12 -14.68
N TYR A 751 -9.08 23.18 -15.51
CA TYR A 751 -7.85 22.42 -15.36
C TYR A 751 -6.99 22.56 -16.63
N ASP A 752 -5.67 22.47 -16.51
CA ASP A 752 -4.78 22.34 -17.66
C ASP A 752 -4.55 20.86 -18.05
N GLY A 753 -3.82 20.63 -19.15
CA GLY A 753 -3.53 19.28 -19.64
C GLY A 753 -2.60 18.44 -18.74
N ALA A 754 -2.06 19.02 -17.67
CA ALA A 754 -1.36 18.30 -16.61
C ALA A 754 -2.27 18.01 -15.41
N ASN A 755 -3.59 18.16 -15.58
CA ASN A 755 -4.62 17.95 -14.57
C ASN A 755 -4.52 18.90 -13.35
N ARG A 756 -3.92 20.09 -13.51
CA ARG A 756 -3.76 21.08 -12.42
C ARG A 756 -4.87 22.10 -12.43
N LEU A 757 -5.35 22.52 -11.27
CA LEU A 757 -6.39 23.55 -11.15
C LEU A 757 -5.84 24.91 -11.61
N THR A 758 -6.37 25.48 -12.69
CA THR A 758 -5.92 26.80 -13.21
C THR A 758 -6.88 27.93 -12.85
N LYS A 759 -8.16 27.62 -12.64
CA LYS A 759 -9.19 28.63 -12.36
C LYS A 759 -10.34 28.08 -11.54
N ALA A 760 -10.87 28.90 -10.64
CA ALA A 760 -12.17 28.70 -10.02
C ALA A 760 -12.98 30.01 -10.02
N VAL A 761 -14.27 29.97 -10.39
CA VAL A 761 -15.14 31.15 -10.41
C VAL A 761 -16.41 30.87 -9.64
N ILE A 762 -16.68 31.68 -8.61
CA ILE A 762 -17.93 31.69 -7.83
C ILE A 762 -18.82 32.82 -8.37
N ALA A 763 -20.04 32.52 -8.81
CA ALA A 763 -21.01 33.51 -9.30
C ALA A 763 -22.46 33.01 -9.20
N GLY A 764 -23.43 33.90 -9.47
CA GLY A 764 -24.84 33.54 -9.70
C GLY A 764 -25.74 33.44 -8.46
N GLY A 765 -25.18 33.49 -7.25
CA GLY A 765 -25.93 33.47 -6.00
C GLY A 765 -25.72 34.72 -5.15
N THR A 766 -25.82 34.55 -3.83
CA THR A 766 -25.67 35.65 -2.85
C THR A 766 -24.22 36.07 -2.63
N THR A 767 -23.25 35.22 -2.97
CA THR A 767 -21.82 35.56 -2.81
C THR A 767 -21.39 36.51 -3.94
N PRO A 768 -20.76 37.67 -3.64
CA PRO A 768 -20.19 38.52 -4.67
C PRO A 768 -19.26 37.73 -5.58
N ALA A 769 -19.26 37.98 -6.88
CA ALA A 769 -18.47 37.18 -7.82
C ALA A 769 -16.99 37.17 -7.42
N ILE A 770 -16.42 35.96 -7.25
CA ILE A 770 -15.01 35.75 -6.91
C ILE A 770 -14.37 34.92 -8.02
N THR A 771 -13.20 35.34 -8.49
CA THR A 771 -12.38 34.55 -9.41
C THR A 771 -11.02 34.30 -8.80
N TYR A 772 -10.64 33.03 -8.74
CA TYR A 772 -9.30 32.55 -8.42
C TYR A 772 -8.61 32.13 -9.71
N ASN A 773 -7.41 32.67 -9.98
CA ASN A 773 -6.55 32.21 -11.07
C ASN A 773 -5.21 31.74 -10.54
N TYR A 774 -4.73 30.64 -11.08
CA TYR A 774 -3.45 30.02 -10.73
C TYR A 774 -2.60 29.84 -11.98
N SER A 775 -1.30 30.10 -11.86
CA SER A 775 -0.32 29.76 -12.91
C SER A 775 0.75 28.86 -12.34
N TYR A 776 1.33 28.04 -13.22
CA TYR A 776 2.35 27.07 -12.86
C TYR A 776 3.54 27.14 -13.81
N ASP A 777 4.73 26.85 -13.31
CA ASP A 777 5.87 26.52 -14.19
C ASP A 777 5.75 25.09 -14.74
N VAL A 778 6.67 24.72 -15.65
CA VAL A 778 6.76 23.37 -16.23
C VAL A 778 7.08 22.28 -15.19
N ARG A 779 7.55 22.67 -14.00
CA ARG A 779 7.83 21.75 -12.88
C ARG A 779 6.62 21.53 -11.99
N GLY A 780 5.54 22.29 -12.18
CA GLY A 780 4.36 22.23 -11.32
C GLY A 780 4.45 23.10 -10.08
N ASN A 781 5.35 24.10 -10.03
CA ASN A 781 5.33 25.12 -8.99
C ASN A 781 4.21 26.12 -9.27
N ARG A 782 3.30 26.31 -8.32
CA ARG A 782 2.31 27.39 -8.38
C ARG A 782 3.02 28.74 -8.25
N LEU A 783 3.15 29.46 -9.37
CA LEU A 783 3.86 30.73 -9.44
C LEU A 783 2.98 31.91 -9.04
N THR A 784 1.70 31.89 -9.41
CA THR A 784 0.77 32.95 -9.03
C THR A 784 -0.52 32.38 -8.46
N ALA A 785 -1.10 33.11 -7.52
CA ALA A 785 -2.47 32.95 -7.09
C ALA A 785 -3.08 34.35 -7.01
N THR A 786 -4.08 34.63 -7.84
CA THR A 786 -4.77 35.92 -7.86
C THR A 786 -6.24 35.71 -7.55
N THR A 787 -6.76 36.46 -6.58
CA THR A 787 -8.19 36.50 -6.27
C THR A 787 -8.71 37.87 -6.66
N THR A 788 -9.77 37.93 -7.45
CA THR A 788 -10.46 39.18 -7.83
C THR A 788 -11.93 39.10 -7.45
N GLY A 789 -12.52 40.20 -6.97
CA GLY A 789 -13.88 40.22 -6.43
C GLY A 789 -13.93 40.90 -5.06
N ALA A 790 -14.55 40.25 -4.06
CA ALA A 790 -14.80 40.79 -2.72
C ALA A 790 -13.56 41.43 -2.05
N ALA A 791 -12.38 40.81 -2.19
CA ALA A 791 -11.09 41.42 -1.86
C ALA A 791 -10.07 40.97 -2.90
N THR A 792 -9.43 41.93 -3.58
CA THR A 792 -8.41 41.59 -4.58
C THR A 792 -7.08 41.32 -3.88
N THR A 793 -6.56 40.10 -4.03
CA THR A 793 -5.26 39.70 -3.50
C THR A 793 -4.44 39.04 -4.60
N SER A 794 -3.12 39.13 -4.50
CA SER A 794 -2.22 38.52 -5.46
C SER A 794 -0.96 38.04 -4.76
N GLN A 795 -0.58 36.81 -5.08
CA GLN A 795 0.63 36.17 -4.64
C GLN A 795 1.47 35.85 -5.87
N THR A 796 2.78 36.08 -5.77
CA THR A 796 3.74 35.75 -6.83
C THR A 796 4.98 35.13 -6.22
N PHE A 797 5.34 33.94 -6.71
CA PHE A 797 6.48 33.17 -6.26
C PHE A 797 7.48 32.90 -7.37
N THR A 798 8.71 32.70 -6.93
CA THR A 798 9.84 32.18 -7.70
C THR A 798 10.33 30.91 -7.01
N ALA A 799 10.80 29.93 -7.79
CA ALA A 799 11.27 28.65 -7.26
C ALA A 799 12.58 28.20 -7.91
N ASN A 800 13.51 27.68 -7.09
CA ASN A 800 14.79 27.13 -7.56
C ASN A 800 14.65 25.73 -8.18
N ALA A 801 15.76 25.09 -8.56
CA ALA A 801 15.78 23.76 -9.20
C ALA A 801 15.19 22.62 -8.35
N ALA A 802 15.17 22.78 -7.02
CA ALA A 802 14.59 21.84 -6.06
C ALA A 802 13.13 22.19 -5.73
N ASN A 803 12.52 23.14 -6.43
CA ASN A 803 11.16 23.64 -6.19
C ASN A 803 11.02 24.46 -4.88
N GLN A 804 12.10 24.88 -4.23
CA GLN A 804 12.01 25.72 -3.03
C GLN A 804 11.70 27.17 -3.40
N ILE A 805 10.86 27.84 -2.60
CA ILE A 805 10.52 29.26 -2.82
C ILE A 805 11.76 30.12 -2.59
N THR A 806 12.06 31.05 -3.50
CA THR A 806 13.23 31.93 -3.44
C THR A 806 12.92 33.39 -3.14
N ASN A 807 11.64 33.73 -2.93
CA ASN A 807 11.23 35.07 -2.51
C ASN A 807 11.84 35.47 -1.16
N THR A 808 12.03 36.77 -0.95
CA THR A 808 12.55 37.32 0.32
C THR A 808 11.75 36.80 1.53
N GLY A 809 12.48 36.38 2.57
CA GLY A 809 11.91 35.85 3.81
C GLY A 809 11.80 34.32 3.84
N TYR A 810 11.83 33.64 2.69
CA TYR A 810 11.81 32.17 2.64
C TYR A 810 13.22 31.59 2.79
N THR A 811 13.38 30.63 3.70
CA THR A 811 14.64 29.88 3.87
C THR A 811 14.35 28.40 4.10
N PHE A 812 15.30 27.54 3.71
CA PHE A 812 15.17 26.09 3.84
C PHE A 812 16.48 25.50 4.38
N ASP A 813 16.39 24.39 5.12
CA ASP A 813 17.55 23.64 5.58
C ASP A 813 18.11 22.69 4.50
N GLY A 814 19.21 22.01 4.83
CA GLY A 814 19.89 21.05 3.95
C GLY A 814 19.08 19.79 3.59
N SER A 815 17.99 19.51 4.32
CA SER A 815 17.05 18.41 4.04
C SER A 815 15.82 18.89 3.27
N GLY A 816 15.66 20.21 3.07
CA GLY A 816 14.55 20.81 2.35
C GLY A 816 13.35 21.18 3.21
N ASN A 817 13.49 21.29 4.54
CA ASN A 817 12.44 21.80 5.41
C ASN A 817 12.42 23.33 5.39
N LEU A 818 11.23 23.94 5.35
CA LEU A 818 11.06 25.40 5.42
C LEU A 818 11.43 25.92 6.83
N THR A 819 12.53 26.65 6.96
CA THR A 819 13.03 27.17 8.25
C THR A 819 12.63 28.61 8.55
N ALA A 820 12.21 29.37 7.54
CA ALA A 820 11.57 30.67 7.74
C ALA A 820 10.72 31.04 6.54
N ASP A 821 9.70 31.84 6.79
CA ASP A 821 8.91 32.57 5.80
C ASP A 821 8.68 34.02 6.30
N PRO A 822 7.98 34.89 5.54
CA PRO A 822 7.69 36.25 6.00
C PRO A 822 6.89 36.35 7.32
N ALA A 823 6.24 35.28 7.77
CA ALA A 823 5.43 35.24 8.99
C ALA A 823 6.21 34.76 10.22
N GLY A 824 7.32 34.03 10.07
CA GLY A 824 8.11 33.56 11.21
C GLY A 824 9.24 32.59 10.85
N SER A 825 9.80 31.94 11.88
CA SER A 825 10.84 30.91 11.74
C SER A 825 10.46 29.59 12.40
N TYR A 826 11.06 28.51 11.91
CA TYR A 826 10.71 27.12 12.22
C TYR A 826 11.97 26.31 12.47
N SER A 827 11.96 25.49 13.52
CA SER A 827 13.09 24.62 13.87
C SER A 827 12.69 23.16 13.73
N TYR A 828 13.62 22.35 13.24
CA TYR A 828 13.45 20.91 13.06
C TYR A 828 14.51 20.16 13.84
N ASN A 829 14.15 18.97 14.34
CA ASN A 829 15.11 18.04 14.94
C ASN A 829 15.65 17.03 13.89
N ALA A 830 16.57 16.16 14.29
CA ALA A 830 17.13 15.17 13.37
C ALA A 830 16.15 14.05 12.94
N ALA A 831 15.00 13.93 13.58
CA ALA A 831 13.86 13.13 13.09
C ALA A 831 13.01 13.88 12.04
N GLN A 832 13.43 15.08 11.62
CA GLN A 832 12.74 15.96 10.68
C GLN A 832 11.36 16.43 11.18
N GLN A 833 11.16 16.46 12.50
CA GLN A 833 9.95 16.96 13.14
C GLN A 833 10.07 18.46 13.43
N MET A 834 9.04 19.26 13.11
CA MET A 834 8.99 20.69 13.45
C MET A 834 8.80 20.87 14.96
N THR A 835 9.88 21.16 15.69
CA THR A 835 9.85 21.23 17.17
C THR A 835 9.46 22.60 17.70
N SER A 836 9.63 23.67 16.92
CA SER A 836 9.23 25.01 17.35
C SER A 836 8.86 25.94 16.22
N VAL A 837 7.94 26.86 16.51
CA VAL A 837 7.54 27.98 15.66
C VAL A 837 7.83 29.28 16.42
N THR A 838 8.55 30.22 15.82
CA THR A 838 8.77 31.57 16.36
C THR A 838 8.04 32.60 15.53
N LYS A 839 7.09 33.32 16.14
CA LYS A 839 6.27 34.35 15.49
C LYS A 839 6.21 35.59 16.36
N ALA A 840 6.43 36.77 15.76
CA ALA A 840 6.49 38.04 16.48
C ALA A 840 7.41 37.99 17.74
N GLY A 841 8.55 37.31 17.64
CA GLY A 841 9.52 37.16 18.73
C GLY A 841 9.15 36.17 19.83
N THR A 842 7.99 35.51 19.77
CA THR A 842 7.60 34.47 20.74
C THR A 842 7.74 33.08 20.12
N THR A 843 8.36 32.15 20.86
CA THR A 843 8.56 30.76 20.43
C THR A 843 7.53 29.84 21.09
N TYR A 844 6.94 28.96 20.28
CA TYR A 844 5.98 27.96 20.70
C TYR A 844 6.50 26.57 20.33
N THR A 845 6.40 25.58 21.22
CA THR A 845 6.94 24.24 20.98
C THR A 845 5.90 23.24 20.49
N ARG A 846 6.39 22.13 19.91
CA ARG A 846 5.62 20.94 19.55
C ARG A 846 6.36 19.69 20.00
N SER A 847 5.62 18.64 20.32
CA SER A 847 6.18 17.31 20.58
C SER A 847 5.39 16.24 19.84
N TYR A 848 6.06 15.16 19.49
CA TYR A 848 5.51 14.07 18.70
C TYR A 848 5.83 12.73 19.33
N ALA A 849 5.02 11.74 18.98
CA ALA A 849 5.29 10.34 19.30
C ALA A 849 5.99 9.65 18.11
N GLY A 850 6.91 8.74 18.39
CA GLY A 850 7.65 7.99 17.37
C GLY A 850 8.63 8.83 16.53
N SER A 851 9.08 8.26 15.40
CA SER A 851 10.20 8.82 14.61
C SER A 851 9.75 9.73 13.47
N GLY A 852 8.47 10.10 13.44
CA GLY A 852 7.86 10.91 12.40
C GLY A 852 6.87 11.92 12.96
N GLN A 853 6.22 12.68 12.08
CA GLN A 853 5.29 13.71 12.52
C GLN A 853 3.84 13.21 12.70
N ASN A 854 3.54 11.95 12.39
CA ASN A 854 2.17 11.41 12.32
C ASN A 854 1.34 11.64 13.59
N GLU A 855 1.97 11.64 14.77
CA GLU A 855 1.31 11.79 16.07
C GLU A 855 1.80 13.06 16.77
N LEU A 856 1.08 14.17 16.61
CA LEU A 856 1.38 15.44 17.27
C LEU A 856 0.79 15.39 18.68
N LEU A 857 1.60 15.30 19.73
CA LEU A 857 1.12 15.13 21.09
C LEU A 857 0.85 16.45 21.78
N VAL A 858 1.72 17.44 21.60
CA VAL A 858 1.57 18.77 22.21
C VAL A 858 1.76 19.84 21.15
N GLN A 859 0.89 20.84 21.16
CA GLN A 859 1.01 22.07 20.39
C GLN A 859 0.81 23.27 21.32
N GLN A 860 1.90 24.00 21.58
CA GLN A 860 1.80 25.31 22.24
C GLN A 860 1.36 26.36 21.23
N ASN A 861 0.48 27.28 21.66
CA ASN A 861 -0.02 28.37 20.83
C ASN A 861 -0.23 29.63 21.67
N PRO A 862 -0.40 30.80 21.02
CA PRO A 862 -0.89 31.98 21.71
C PRO A 862 -2.23 31.69 22.42
N GLY A 863 -2.29 31.92 23.73
CA GLY A 863 -3.51 31.85 24.54
C GLY A 863 -3.98 30.46 25.00
N ALA A 864 -3.63 29.36 24.31
CA ALA A 864 -3.98 28.01 24.75
C ALA A 864 -3.02 26.93 24.25
N ASN A 865 -2.77 25.94 25.11
CA ASN A 865 -2.02 24.73 24.77
C ASN A 865 -2.97 23.59 24.46
N PHE A 866 -2.57 22.74 23.51
CA PHE A 866 -3.34 21.59 23.07
C PHE A 866 -2.53 20.32 23.26
N GLU A 867 -3.16 19.32 23.85
CA GLU A 867 -2.66 17.94 23.99
C GLU A 867 -3.59 17.02 23.19
N PHE A 868 -3.02 16.08 22.43
CA PHE A 868 -3.78 15.14 21.59
C PHE A 868 -3.54 13.70 22.03
N THR A 869 -4.62 12.93 22.13
CA THR A 869 -4.58 11.49 22.37
C THR A 869 -5.06 10.76 21.13
N TYR A 870 -4.23 9.84 20.65
CA TYR A 870 -4.49 9.10 19.43
C TYR A 870 -4.98 7.67 19.72
N GLY A 871 -5.85 7.17 18.84
CA GLY A 871 -6.47 5.85 18.91
C GLY A 871 -5.93 4.86 17.90
N ARG A 872 -6.84 4.12 17.24
CA ARG A 872 -6.50 3.19 16.17
C ARG A 872 -6.06 3.93 14.90
N SER A 873 -5.64 3.20 13.89
CA SER A 873 -5.44 3.77 12.55
C SER A 873 -6.76 3.84 11.78
N ASP A 874 -6.92 4.89 10.97
CA ASP A 874 -7.94 5.04 9.96
C ASP A 874 -7.67 4.14 8.73
N ALA A 875 -8.52 4.22 7.71
CA ALA A 875 -8.38 3.47 6.47
C ALA A 875 -7.11 3.83 5.66
N ASN A 876 -6.52 5.01 5.92
CA ASN A 876 -5.26 5.47 5.32
C ASN A 876 -4.02 5.07 6.16
N GLY A 877 -4.21 4.30 7.23
CA GLY A 877 -3.16 3.91 8.17
C GLY A 877 -2.73 5.03 9.13
N GLN A 878 -3.37 6.21 9.09
CA GLN A 878 -3.06 7.32 9.98
C GLN A 878 -3.76 7.15 11.33
N PRO A 879 -3.07 7.43 12.45
CA PRO A 879 -3.69 7.34 13.77
C PRO A 879 -4.79 8.41 13.93
N THR A 880 -5.97 8.01 14.40
CA THR A 880 -7.12 8.90 14.65
C THR A 880 -6.93 9.71 15.93
N ILE A 881 -7.32 10.99 15.95
CA ILE A 881 -7.39 11.77 17.20
C ILE A 881 -8.69 11.41 17.90
N GLU A 882 -8.59 10.82 19.09
CA GLU A 882 -9.75 10.41 19.91
C GLU A 882 -10.07 11.48 20.95
N GLN A 883 -9.04 12.19 21.45
CA GLN A 883 -9.20 13.26 22.43
C GLN A 883 -8.31 14.45 22.12
N ILE A 884 -8.85 15.64 22.40
CA ILE A 884 -8.11 16.91 22.38
C ILE A 884 -8.35 17.65 23.69
N LYS A 885 -7.27 17.95 24.40
CA LYS A 885 -7.31 18.71 25.65
C LYS A 885 -6.74 20.09 25.42
N ARG A 886 -7.59 21.10 25.57
CA ARG A 886 -7.26 22.53 25.50
C ARG A 886 -7.09 23.05 26.92
N ASN A 887 -5.85 23.31 27.34
CA ASN A 887 -5.51 23.61 28.73
C ASN A 887 -6.09 22.54 29.68
N ASN A 888 -7.17 22.84 30.41
CA ASN A 888 -7.81 21.92 31.35
C ASN A 888 -9.14 21.32 30.83
N SER A 889 -9.49 21.56 29.57
CA SER A 889 -10.79 21.19 28.98
C SER A 889 -10.60 20.16 27.88
N THR A 890 -11.16 18.96 28.06
CA THR A 890 -11.06 17.85 27.10
C THR A 890 -12.30 17.76 26.22
N ALA A 891 -12.10 17.56 24.93
CA ALA A 891 -13.13 17.13 23.98
C ALA A 891 -12.77 15.77 23.39
N TYR A 892 -13.79 15.07 22.91
CA TYR A 892 -13.73 13.71 22.41
C TYR A 892 -14.27 13.65 20.98
N ILE A 893 -13.72 12.76 20.17
CA ILE A 893 -14.08 12.63 18.76
C ILE A 893 -14.51 11.20 18.52
N GLU A 894 -15.75 11.03 18.08
CA GLU A 894 -16.26 9.73 17.67
C GLU A 894 -16.00 9.53 16.18
N HIS A 895 -15.61 8.32 15.79
CA HIS A 895 -15.23 8.00 14.41
C HIS A 895 -16.10 6.92 13.80
N ASP A 896 -16.19 6.92 12.47
CA ASP A 896 -16.75 5.80 11.71
C ASP A 896 -15.91 4.54 11.99
N PRO A 897 -16.52 3.44 12.45
CA PRO A 897 -15.79 2.27 12.93
C PRO A 897 -15.02 1.54 11.81
N VAL A 898 -15.31 1.83 10.53
CA VAL A 898 -14.66 1.22 9.36
C VAL A 898 -13.60 2.15 8.79
N THR A 899 -13.96 3.40 8.47
CA THR A 899 -13.05 4.33 7.76
C THR A 899 -12.13 5.11 8.70
N GLY A 900 -12.56 5.34 9.94
CA GLY A 900 -11.88 6.24 10.86
C GLY A 900 -12.17 7.73 10.61
N GLU A 901 -13.12 8.06 9.73
CA GLU A 901 -13.58 9.43 9.51
C GLU A 901 -14.26 10.00 10.77
N PRO A 902 -14.01 11.26 11.16
CA PRO A 902 -14.63 11.84 12.34
C PRO A 902 -16.12 12.11 12.12
N LEU A 903 -16.96 11.52 12.96
CA LEU A 903 -18.42 11.65 12.90
C LEU A 903 -18.96 12.69 13.88
N MET A 904 -18.41 12.76 15.10
CA MET A 904 -18.96 13.63 16.14
C MET A 904 -17.86 14.29 16.98
N LEU A 905 -18.01 15.58 17.28
CA LEU A 905 -17.25 16.28 18.31
C LEU A 905 -18.08 16.41 19.59
N ARG A 906 -17.49 16.01 20.71
CA ARG A 906 -18.10 16.05 22.04
C ARG A 906 -17.27 16.97 22.91
N THR A 907 -17.76 18.18 23.15
CA THR A 907 -16.98 19.24 23.77
C THR A 907 -17.04 19.19 25.30
N SER A 908 -16.06 19.83 25.93
CA SER A 908 -16.01 20.01 27.39
C SER A 908 -17.18 20.82 27.97
N SER A 909 -17.90 21.60 27.14
CA SER A 909 -19.11 22.30 27.55
C SER A 909 -20.38 21.43 27.45
N GLY A 910 -20.24 20.13 27.15
CA GLY A 910 -21.35 19.18 27.05
C GLY A 910 -21.99 19.09 25.66
N MET A 911 -21.58 19.92 24.70
CA MET A 911 -22.16 19.88 23.34
C MET A 911 -21.79 18.57 22.63
N GLN A 912 -22.78 17.95 22.02
CA GLN A 912 -22.64 16.80 21.12
C GLN A 912 -22.91 17.31 19.72
N SER A 913 -22.01 17.13 18.77
CA SER A 913 -22.18 17.77 17.46
C SER A 913 -21.68 16.93 16.30
N LEU A 914 -22.54 16.77 15.30
CA LEU A 914 -22.28 16.03 14.08
C LEU A 914 -21.39 16.85 13.14
N TYR A 915 -20.31 16.25 12.66
CA TYR A 915 -19.53 16.82 11.57
C TYR A 915 -20.32 16.75 10.26
N ILE A 916 -20.41 17.88 9.56
CA ILE A 916 -21.01 17.99 8.24
C ILE A 916 -19.88 18.19 7.24
N PHE A 917 -19.69 17.24 6.32
CA PHE A 917 -18.68 17.31 5.28
C PHE A 917 -19.27 17.72 3.95
N ASP A 918 -18.56 18.55 3.18
CA ASP A 918 -18.85 18.71 1.75
C ASP A 918 -18.50 17.43 0.97
N GLY A 919 -18.97 17.34 -0.26
CA GLY A 919 -18.75 16.19 -1.15
C GLY A 919 -17.32 16.05 -1.66
N THR A 920 -16.40 16.91 -1.21
CA THR A 920 -14.97 16.77 -1.44
C THR A 920 -14.21 16.36 -0.16
N GLY A 921 -14.89 16.20 0.97
CA GLY A 921 -14.30 15.79 2.25
C GLY A 921 -13.83 16.93 3.16
N ASN A 922 -14.30 18.17 2.98
CA ASN A 922 -14.01 19.25 3.91
C ASN A 922 -15.06 19.34 5.02
N PRO A 923 -14.68 19.48 6.30
CA PRO A 923 -15.62 19.85 7.36
C PRO A 923 -16.22 21.23 7.07
N ALA A 924 -17.48 21.26 6.62
CA ALA A 924 -18.20 22.47 6.23
C ALA A 924 -18.96 23.09 7.41
N ALA A 925 -19.50 22.27 8.30
CA ALA A 925 -20.19 22.74 9.50
C ALA A 925 -20.13 21.72 10.65
N LEU A 926 -20.46 22.18 11.84
CA LEU A 926 -20.65 21.33 13.01
C LEU A 926 -22.03 21.63 13.62
N VAL A 927 -22.95 20.66 13.59
CA VAL A 927 -24.35 20.86 14.03
C VAL A 927 -24.61 20.16 15.35
N THR A 928 -25.17 20.89 16.32
CA THR A 928 -25.34 20.42 17.71
C THR A 928 -26.58 19.55 17.94
N SER A 929 -26.61 18.84 19.06
CA SER A 929 -27.79 18.13 19.59
C SER A 929 -28.98 19.05 19.93
N ASP A 930 -28.72 20.35 20.06
CA ASP A 930 -29.74 21.38 20.23
C ASP A 930 -30.23 21.95 18.87
N ALA A 931 -29.81 21.34 17.76
CA ALA A 931 -30.22 21.64 16.39
C ALA A 931 -29.86 23.07 15.91
N TYR A 932 -28.66 23.54 16.25
CA TYR A 932 -28.05 24.75 15.68
C TYR A 932 -26.61 24.49 15.21
N GLU A 933 -26.10 25.33 14.30
CA GLU A 933 -24.71 25.29 13.85
C GLU A 933 -23.79 25.87 14.93
N ALA A 934 -22.90 25.05 15.50
CA ALA A 934 -21.86 25.52 16.41
C ALA A 934 -20.86 26.41 15.66
N PHE A 935 -20.45 25.98 14.46
CA PHE A 935 -19.68 26.78 13.52
C PHE A 935 -19.89 26.28 12.08
N ALA A 936 -19.52 27.13 11.12
CA ALA A 936 -19.43 26.78 9.71
C ALA A 936 -18.21 27.42 9.03
N TYR A 937 -17.63 26.73 8.06
CA TYR A 937 -16.47 27.15 7.29
C TYR A 937 -16.74 27.07 5.79
N ASN A 938 -16.29 28.10 5.07
CA ASN A 938 -16.00 28.03 3.64
C ASN A 938 -14.49 27.91 3.43
N TYR A 939 -14.09 27.33 2.31
CA TYR A 939 -12.67 27.19 1.94
C TYR A 939 -12.44 27.81 0.58
N ASP A 940 -11.30 28.48 0.40
CA ASP A 940 -10.79 28.72 -0.94
C ASP A 940 -10.36 27.38 -1.60
N PRO A 941 -10.11 27.35 -2.92
CA PRO A 941 -9.79 26.09 -3.60
C PRO A 941 -8.56 25.35 -3.04
N PHE A 942 -7.63 26.03 -2.37
CA PHE A 942 -6.43 25.43 -1.76
C PHE A 942 -6.54 25.31 -0.23
N GLY A 943 -7.73 25.52 0.34
CA GLY A 943 -8.02 25.22 1.73
C GLY A 943 -7.78 26.35 2.72
N VAL A 944 -7.66 27.61 2.27
CA VAL A 944 -7.68 28.75 3.20
C VAL A 944 -9.10 28.86 3.79
N PRO A 945 -9.28 28.64 5.11
CA PRO A 945 -10.60 28.61 5.72
C PRO A 945 -11.11 30.03 6.00
N THR A 946 -12.42 30.22 5.85
CA THR A 946 -13.17 31.40 6.27
C THR A 946 -14.29 30.96 7.20
N LEU A 947 -14.26 31.37 8.46
CA LEU A 947 -15.32 31.12 9.44
C LEU A 947 -16.54 31.97 9.08
N THR A 948 -17.64 31.32 8.69
CA THR A 948 -18.88 31.99 8.26
C THR A 948 -19.92 32.06 9.37
N THR A 949 -19.89 31.09 10.28
CA THR A 949 -20.76 31.04 11.46
C THR A 949 -19.92 30.69 12.68
N ASP A 950 -20.12 31.40 13.79
CA ASP A 950 -19.60 31.05 15.12
C ASP A 950 -20.66 31.37 16.16
N SER A 951 -21.29 30.33 16.71
CA SER A 951 -22.32 30.46 17.73
C SER A 951 -21.74 30.50 19.14
N GLY A 952 -20.41 30.54 19.28
CA GLY A 952 -19.69 30.55 20.55
C GLY A 952 -19.55 29.16 21.19
N GLY A 953 -19.17 29.14 22.47
CA GLY A 953 -18.89 27.90 23.20
C GLY A 953 -17.56 27.24 22.79
N ASN A 954 -17.49 25.92 22.96
CA ASN A 954 -16.24 25.16 22.77
C ASN A 954 -16.16 24.36 21.46
N GLY A 955 -17.10 24.52 20.53
CA GLY A 955 -17.14 23.80 19.25
C GLY A 955 -15.95 24.18 18.38
N GLN A 956 -15.87 25.45 17.97
CA GLN A 956 -14.77 25.97 17.15
C GLN A 956 -13.41 25.84 17.86
N PRO A 957 -13.26 26.22 19.15
CA PRO A 957 -11.95 26.18 19.79
C PRO A 957 -11.40 24.77 20.03
N GLN A 958 -12.25 23.76 20.23
CA GLN A 958 -11.85 22.37 20.45
C GLN A 958 -11.89 21.50 19.17
N ASN A 959 -12.30 22.04 18.01
CA ASN A 959 -12.24 21.30 16.74
C ASN A 959 -10.78 21.21 16.22
N PRO A 960 -10.20 20.01 16.03
CA PRO A 960 -8.85 19.90 15.47
C PRO A 960 -8.80 20.03 13.94
N TYR A 961 -9.89 19.76 13.22
CA TYR A 961 -9.88 19.50 11.79
C TYR A 961 -10.37 20.68 10.95
N LEU A 962 -9.68 20.95 9.85
CA LEU A 962 -10.11 21.90 8.80
C LEU A 962 -10.09 21.20 7.44
N PHE A 963 -9.70 21.91 6.37
CA PHE A 963 -9.67 21.44 5.00
C PHE A 963 -9.14 20.00 4.86
N LYS A 964 -9.88 19.14 4.17
CA LYS A 964 -9.57 17.69 3.99
C LYS A 964 -9.17 16.97 5.29
N GLN A 965 -9.74 17.36 6.42
CA GLN A 965 -9.45 16.80 7.75
C GLN A 965 -8.00 17.02 8.23
N GLY A 966 -7.31 18.05 7.70
CA GLY A 966 -5.99 18.45 8.18
C GLY A 966 -6.05 18.99 9.60
N THR A 967 -5.11 18.57 10.46
CA THR A 967 -5.03 19.06 11.85
C THR A 967 -4.53 20.51 11.86
N GLN A 968 -5.27 21.42 12.49
CA GLN A 968 -4.94 22.84 12.49
C GLN A 968 -3.76 23.20 13.42
N ASP A 969 -2.68 23.73 12.84
CA ASP A 969 -1.67 24.48 13.60
C ASP A 969 -2.14 25.93 13.78
N ARG A 970 -2.52 26.27 15.01
CA ARG A 970 -3.14 27.56 15.36
C ARG A 970 -2.13 28.72 15.47
N THR A 971 -0.83 28.43 15.47
CA THR A 971 0.21 29.46 15.52
C THR A 971 0.51 29.97 14.10
N THR A 972 0.59 29.05 13.15
CA THR A 972 0.97 29.29 11.75
C THR A 972 -0.24 29.51 10.84
N GLY A 973 -1.38 28.90 11.14
CA GLY A 973 -2.51 28.78 10.21
C GLY A 973 -2.35 27.64 9.20
N TRP A 974 -1.35 26.78 9.38
CA TRP A 974 -1.10 25.62 8.53
C TRP A 974 -1.93 24.41 8.96
N LEU A 975 -1.95 23.40 8.09
CA LEU A 975 -2.58 22.12 8.33
C LEU A 975 -1.51 21.04 8.41
N LYS A 976 -1.69 20.08 9.32
CA LYS A 976 -0.81 18.94 9.48
C LYS A 976 -1.53 17.68 9.02
N TYR A 977 -0.90 16.97 8.08
CA TYR A 977 -1.37 15.70 7.52
C TYR A 977 -0.26 14.67 7.69
N GLY A 978 -0.55 13.59 8.43
CA GLY A 978 0.41 12.52 8.71
C GLY A 978 1.85 13.02 8.91
N ALA A 979 2.71 12.79 7.92
CA ALA A 979 4.13 13.09 7.97
C ALA A 979 4.52 14.57 7.75
N ARG A 980 3.64 15.47 7.28
CA ARG A 980 4.02 16.82 6.84
C ARG A 980 3.05 17.95 7.22
N TYR A 981 3.57 19.18 7.19
CA TYR A 981 2.78 20.41 7.29
C TYR A 981 2.52 21.03 5.90
N TYR A 982 1.26 21.38 5.65
CA TYR A 982 0.74 22.04 4.46
C TYR A 982 0.37 23.49 4.76
N ASN A 983 0.86 24.41 3.94
CA ASN A 983 0.51 25.83 4.01
C ASN A 983 -0.54 26.16 2.92
N PRO A 984 -1.84 26.32 3.28
CA PRO A 984 -2.91 26.57 2.31
C PRO A 984 -2.74 27.91 1.56
N THR A 985 -2.19 28.93 2.21
CA THR A 985 -1.95 30.24 1.59
C THR A 985 -0.95 30.14 0.43
N THR A 986 0.07 29.30 0.56
CA THR A 986 1.03 29.06 -0.54
C THR A 986 0.59 27.92 -1.47
N GLY A 987 -0.34 27.07 -1.03
CA GLY A 987 -0.81 25.89 -1.76
C GLY A 987 0.21 24.76 -1.81
N ARG A 988 1.08 24.64 -0.80
CA ARG A 988 2.26 23.74 -0.85
C ARG A 988 2.59 23.11 0.49
N TRP A 989 3.26 21.96 0.42
CA TRP A 989 3.97 21.39 1.57
C TRP A 989 5.11 22.30 2.00
N THR A 990 5.41 22.26 3.30
CA THR A 990 6.54 22.99 3.92
C THR A 990 7.82 22.15 3.93
N GLN A 991 7.71 20.86 3.60
CA GLN A 991 8.78 19.87 3.65
C GLN A 991 8.78 19.08 2.35
N GLN A 992 9.97 18.72 1.89
CA GLN A 992 10.12 17.96 0.66
C GLN A 992 9.47 16.58 0.79
N ASP A 993 8.71 16.17 -0.22
CA ASP A 993 8.25 14.81 -0.36
C ASP A 993 9.42 13.86 -0.62
N THR A 994 9.47 12.82 0.19
CA THR A 994 10.49 11.79 0.18
C THR A 994 10.21 10.69 -0.86
N LEU A 995 9.21 10.82 -1.75
CA LEU A 995 8.78 9.75 -2.70
C LEU A 995 9.92 8.92 -3.32
N ASP A 996 9.75 7.62 -3.14
CA ASP A 996 10.54 6.51 -3.67
C ASP A 996 10.04 6.00 -5.04
N THR A 997 9.27 6.81 -5.77
CA THR A 997 8.69 6.43 -7.08
C THR A 997 9.53 6.94 -8.26
N PRO A 998 9.51 6.28 -9.43
CA PRO A 998 10.14 6.81 -10.63
C PRO A 998 9.67 8.24 -10.89
N LEU A 999 10.62 9.11 -11.22
CA LEU A 999 10.34 10.51 -11.51
C LEU A 999 9.43 10.62 -12.74
N ASN A 1000 8.32 11.35 -12.58
CA ASN A 1000 7.41 11.74 -13.63
C ASN A 1000 7.04 13.24 -13.46
N PRO A 1001 6.35 13.87 -14.41
CA PRO A 1001 5.98 15.28 -14.27
C PRO A 1001 5.10 15.60 -13.06
N ALA A 1002 4.17 14.71 -12.69
CA ALA A 1002 3.25 14.90 -11.58
C ALA A 1002 3.90 14.83 -10.18
N ASN A 1003 4.98 14.06 -10.02
CA ASN A 1003 5.74 13.93 -8.76
C ASN A 1003 7.09 14.69 -8.77
N ALA A 1004 7.38 15.45 -9.83
CA ALA A 1004 8.59 16.24 -9.94
C ALA A 1004 8.61 17.42 -8.96
N ASN A 1005 7.45 18.03 -8.67
CA ASN A 1005 7.33 19.00 -7.60
C ASN A 1005 7.12 18.30 -6.26
N ARG A 1006 8.22 18.16 -5.50
CA ARG A 1006 8.22 17.55 -4.18
C ARG A 1006 7.55 18.39 -3.08
N TYR A 1007 7.03 19.57 -3.38
CA TYR A 1007 6.26 20.37 -2.43
C TYR A 1007 4.82 20.64 -2.91
N ALA A 1008 4.38 20.05 -4.02
CA ALA A 1008 3.01 20.21 -4.48
C ALA A 1008 2.04 19.42 -3.58
N TYR A 1009 0.99 20.07 -3.12
CA TYR A 1009 -0.12 19.39 -2.44
C TYR A 1009 -1.11 18.86 -3.47
N ALA A 1010 -1.50 17.58 -3.34
CA ALA A 1010 -2.56 16.97 -4.15
C ALA A 1010 -2.37 17.18 -5.68
N ALA A 1011 -1.13 17.09 -6.18
CA ALA A 1011 -0.75 17.38 -7.57
C ALA A 1011 -1.24 18.75 -8.11
N ASN A 1012 -1.43 19.76 -7.25
CA ASN A 1012 -2.06 21.04 -7.57
C ASN A 1012 -3.52 20.93 -8.05
N ASN A 1013 -4.23 19.84 -7.67
CA ASN A 1013 -5.65 19.66 -7.90
C ASN A 1013 -6.37 19.26 -6.58
N PRO A 1014 -6.38 20.17 -5.58
CA PRO A 1014 -6.98 19.94 -4.26
C PRO A 1014 -8.52 19.78 -4.27
N ILE A 1015 -9.17 20.09 -5.39
CA ILE A 1015 -10.62 19.91 -5.55
C ILE A 1015 -10.96 18.43 -5.68
N ASN A 1016 -10.16 17.69 -6.47
CA ASN A 1016 -10.43 16.28 -6.78
C ASN A 1016 -9.55 15.32 -5.98
N PHE A 1017 -8.47 15.80 -5.35
CA PHE A 1017 -7.51 14.98 -4.64
C PHE A 1017 -7.20 15.52 -3.23
N SER A 1018 -6.78 14.62 -2.34
CA SER A 1018 -6.28 14.91 -0.99
C SER A 1018 -4.95 14.16 -0.76
N ASP A 1019 -4.23 14.52 0.31
CA ASP A 1019 -3.07 13.75 0.80
C ASP A 1019 -3.16 13.63 2.33
N PRO A 1020 -3.97 12.68 2.85
CA PRO A 1020 -4.17 12.52 4.29
C PRO A 1020 -2.90 12.03 5.01
N THR A 1021 -1.99 11.37 4.29
CA THR A 1021 -0.75 10.81 4.85
C THR A 1021 0.40 11.82 4.89
N GLY A 1022 0.28 12.91 4.13
CA GLY A 1022 1.38 13.80 3.83
C GLY A 1022 2.51 13.10 3.06
N ASN A 1023 2.24 12.13 2.20
CA ASN A 1023 3.24 11.45 1.34
C ASN A 1023 2.66 10.99 -0.02
N ILE A 1024 1.42 11.35 -0.35
CA ILE A 1024 0.79 10.97 -1.62
C ILE A 1024 0.69 12.18 -2.55
N THR A 1025 1.02 11.99 -3.83
CA THR A 1025 1.03 13.07 -4.83
C THR A 1025 -0.32 13.27 -5.51
N GLY A 1026 -1.45 12.99 -4.84
CA GLY A 1026 -2.80 13.25 -5.36
C GLY A 1026 -3.36 12.22 -6.35
N GLU A 1027 -2.52 11.56 -7.15
CA GLU A 1027 -2.91 10.35 -7.87
C GLU A 1027 -2.19 9.15 -7.26
N CYS A 1028 -2.94 8.20 -6.68
CA CYS A 1028 -2.46 6.84 -6.46
C CYS A 1028 -2.15 6.21 -7.83
N PHE A 1029 -1.05 6.61 -8.49
CA PHE A 1029 -0.52 6.10 -9.76
C PHE A 1029 -1.59 5.39 -10.61
N GLY A 1030 -2.61 6.15 -11.01
CA GLY A 1030 -3.87 5.62 -11.55
C GLY A 1030 -3.72 4.98 -12.93
N ALA A 1031 -2.61 5.26 -13.63
CA ALA A 1031 -2.38 4.78 -14.99
C ALA A 1031 -1.66 3.43 -15.06
N LEU A 1032 -1.15 2.88 -13.95
CA LEU A 1032 -0.62 1.50 -13.91
C LEU A 1032 -1.06 0.72 -12.67
N VAL A 1033 -1.31 1.40 -11.54
CA VAL A 1033 -1.81 0.81 -10.28
C VAL A 1033 -3.30 1.08 -10.08
N GLY A 1034 -3.86 2.18 -10.62
CA GLY A 1034 -5.31 2.36 -10.77
C GLY A 1034 -5.98 1.37 -11.73
N PHE A 1035 -5.20 0.47 -12.34
CA PHE A 1035 -5.70 -0.71 -13.02
C PHE A 1035 -5.87 -1.92 -12.08
N VAL A 1036 -5.29 -1.90 -10.87
CA VAL A 1036 -5.55 -2.86 -9.79
C VAL A 1036 -6.93 -2.64 -9.17
N SER A 1037 -7.46 -1.41 -9.13
CA SER A 1037 -8.86 -1.21 -8.72
C SER A 1037 -9.88 -1.72 -9.75
N ALA A 1038 -9.49 -1.88 -11.02
CA ALA A 1038 -10.26 -2.62 -12.04
C ALA A 1038 -10.07 -4.15 -11.95
N PHE A 1039 -9.01 -4.62 -11.28
CA PHE A 1039 -8.98 -5.97 -10.71
C PHE A 1039 -9.75 -5.92 -9.39
N GLY A 1040 -11.07 -5.81 -9.49
CA GLY A 1040 -11.91 -6.03 -8.32
C GLY A 1040 -11.51 -7.36 -7.69
N LEU A 1041 -10.73 -7.32 -6.61
CA LEU A 1041 -10.93 -8.29 -5.56
C LEU A 1041 -12.41 -8.15 -5.20
N PHE A 1042 -13.09 -9.26 -4.94
CA PHE A 1042 -14.22 -9.13 -4.04
C PHE A 1042 -13.61 -8.63 -2.75
N ALA A 1043 -13.68 -7.32 -2.51
CA ALA A 1043 -13.65 -6.82 -1.16
C ALA A 1043 -14.71 -7.66 -0.44
N VAL A 1044 -14.28 -8.35 0.61
CA VAL A 1044 -15.17 -9.08 1.50
C VAL A 1044 -15.96 -8.01 2.26
N SER A 1045 -16.88 -7.33 1.59
CA SER A 1045 -17.90 -6.47 2.21
C SER A 1045 -19.14 -7.28 2.59
N ALA A 1046 -19.06 -8.61 2.46
CA ALA A 1046 -20.20 -9.52 2.57
C ALA A 1046 -20.06 -10.59 3.67
N VAL A 1047 -18.85 -10.79 4.18
CA VAL A 1047 -18.64 -11.48 5.46
C VAL A 1047 -18.10 -10.39 6.34
N GLY A 1048 -18.88 -9.95 7.32
CA GLY A 1048 -18.44 -8.99 8.34
C GLY A 1048 -17.29 -9.50 9.20
N ALA A 1049 -16.48 -10.47 8.73
CA ALA A 1049 -15.13 -10.71 9.19
C ALA A 1049 -14.26 -9.54 8.70
N THR A 1050 -14.33 -8.38 9.34
CA THR A 1050 -13.24 -7.38 9.34
C THR A 1050 -12.05 -8.07 9.96
N VAL A 1051 -11.43 -9.05 9.27
CA VAL A 1051 -10.20 -9.72 9.72
C VAL A 1051 -9.34 -8.58 10.19
N GLY A 1052 -9.18 -8.50 11.52
CA GLY A 1052 -8.50 -7.39 12.12
C GLY A 1052 -7.26 -7.24 11.28
N THR A 1053 -7.08 -6.06 10.70
CA THR A 1053 -5.73 -5.64 10.45
C THR A 1053 -5.12 -5.80 11.82
N ALA A 1054 -4.44 -6.93 12.05
CA ALA A 1054 -3.30 -6.92 12.90
C ALA A 1054 -2.60 -5.71 12.35
N ALA A 1055 -2.61 -4.64 13.13
CA ALA A 1055 -1.64 -3.62 12.98
C ALA A 1055 -0.32 -4.40 13.02
N ALA A 1056 0.15 -4.82 11.83
CA ALA A 1056 1.49 -4.48 11.42
C ALA A 1056 1.61 -3.06 11.97
N PRO A 1057 2.45 -2.88 12.99
CA PRO A 1057 2.37 -1.73 13.86
C PRO A 1057 2.16 -0.47 13.04
N PRO A 1058 1.62 0.63 13.60
CA PRO A 1058 2.16 1.90 13.20
C PRO A 1058 3.66 1.83 13.54
N VAL A 1059 4.45 1.22 12.67
CA VAL A 1059 5.87 1.44 12.60
C VAL A 1059 5.87 2.85 12.06
N GLY A 1060 5.74 3.80 13.00
CA GLY A 1060 6.18 5.17 12.84
C GLY A 1060 7.70 5.17 12.73
N ALA A 1061 8.18 4.47 11.70
CA ALA A 1061 9.41 4.63 10.97
C ALA A 1061 8.92 4.55 9.51
N ILE A 1062 8.94 5.59 8.69
CA ILE A 1062 10.14 6.42 8.44
C ILE A 1062 11.41 5.56 8.50
N GLY A 1063 11.29 4.29 8.08
CA GLY A 1063 12.36 3.53 7.45
C GLY A 1063 12.31 3.84 5.96
N TRP A 1064 12.47 5.12 5.64
CA TRP A 1064 12.78 5.56 4.29
C TRP A 1064 14.06 4.83 3.89
N TRP A 1065 14.04 4.19 2.72
CA TRP A 1065 15.16 3.45 2.14
C TRP A 1065 15.49 2.10 2.82
N ALA A 1066 14.58 1.13 2.79
CA ALA A 1066 14.95 -0.30 2.87
C ALA A 1066 14.12 -1.16 1.91
N ALA A 1067 13.89 -0.66 0.70
CA ALA A 1067 13.52 -1.49 -0.45
C ALA A 1067 14.69 -1.42 -1.44
N GLY A 1068 15.25 -2.57 -1.83
CA GLY A 1068 16.00 -2.63 -3.08
C GLY A 1068 15.11 -2.05 -4.19
N PHE A 1069 15.61 -1.07 -4.93
CA PHE A 1069 14.88 -0.36 -5.98
C PHE A 1069 14.29 -1.33 -6.99
N SER A 1070 13.04 -1.70 -6.75
CA SER A 1070 12.38 -2.76 -7.48
C SER A 1070 11.64 -2.20 -8.69
N PHE A 1071 12.36 -1.98 -9.79
CA PHE A 1071 11.75 -1.64 -11.08
C PHE A 1071 11.34 -2.91 -11.81
N GLY A 1072 10.16 -3.40 -11.48
CA GLY A 1072 9.48 -4.45 -12.23
C GLY A 1072 7.98 -4.23 -12.15
N VAL A 1073 7.35 -3.92 -13.29
CA VAL A 1073 5.89 -4.05 -13.43
C VAL A 1073 5.59 -5.55 -13.36
N ALA A 1074 5.47 -6.08 -12.15
CA ALA A 1074 5.05 -7.43 -11.87
C ALA A 1074 3.62 -7.36 -11.32
N ILE A 1075 2.66 -7.76 -12.15
CA ILE A 1075 1.27 -7.96 -11.75
C ILE A 1075 1.26 -9.23 -10.89
N GLY A 1076 1.40 -9.08 -9.58
CA GLY A 1076 1.36 -10.15 -8.58
C GLY A 1076 0.29 -9.84 -7.54
N ALA A 1077 -0.65 -10.76 -7.36
CA ALA A 1077 -1.80 -10.62 -6.48
C ALA A 1077 -1.39 -10.43 -5.01
N GLY A 1078 -1.83 -9.33 -4.39
CA GLY A 1078 -1.65 -9.04 -2.97
C GLY A 1078 -2.50 -7.83 -2.56
N THR A 1079 -3.51 -8.09 -1.74
CA THR A 1079 -4.42 -7.18 -1.00
C THR A 1079 -4.30 -5.67 -1.26
N ALA A 1080 -5.25 -5.10 -2.02
CA ALA A 1080 -5.48 -3.66 -2.12
C ALA A 1080 -6.50 -3.20 -1.05
N ALA A 1081 -6.14 -2.15 -0.31
CA ALA A 1081 -7.07 -1.36 0.49
C ALA A 1081 -7.99 -0.54 -0.43
N ASN A 1082 -9.20 -0.22 0.04
CA ASN A 1082 -10.14 0.69 -0.62
C ASN A 1082 -9.40 1.98 -1.04
N SER A 1083 -9.38 2.27 -2.34
CA SER A 1083 -8.85 3.51 -2.88
C SER A 1083 -9.99 4.32 -3.49
N ASP A 1084 -10.88 4.81 -2.63
CA ASP A 1084 -11.60 6.04 -2.91
C ASP A 1084 -10.74 7.17 -2.33
N CYS A 1085 -9.99 7.86 -3.20
CA CYS A 1085 -9.24 9.07 -2.84
C CYS A 1085 -10.11 10.34 -2.90
N SER A 1086 -11.43 10.17 -2.91
CA SER A 1086 -12.41 11.23 -2.71
C SER A 1086 -13.41 10.73 -1.69
N SER A 1087 -13.55 11.48 -0.59
CA SER A 1087 -14.27 11.22 0.65
C SER A 1087 -13.73 10.07 1.49
#